data_AF-A0A8H6TC40-F1
#
_entry.id   AF-A0A8H6TC40-F1
#
_cell.length_a   1.000
_cell.length_b   1.000
_cell.length_c   1.000
_cell.angle_alpha   90.00
_cell.angle_beta   90.00
_cell.angle_gamma   90.00
#
_symmetry.space_group_name_H-M   'P 1'
#
loop_
_entity.id
_entity.type
_entity.pdbx_description
1 polymer ?
#
loop_
_entity_poly.entity_id
_entity_poly.type
_entity_poly.pdbx_seq_one_letter_code
_entity_poly.pdbx_strand_id
1 'polypeptide(L)'
;MTDALLDSPLYKVGEHSLKPEERVQITVRKAQKLAEAYGLSLEDISSLSPKFWAFHTDPIVCDNPATIVMMSIQYNLVLGTILEHVGQRADLRSLLADLLAYRVSGQFCLTELDHGLDAANLETRAEMLEDGSGFILNTPHPGAAKYMPPVTPCGIPCVGVVMARLIKNKKDLGVRPFLVNLTNGEDTLAGVVTRVLPDRGGSSPVWHSITSFHNLYLPASALLMPDHRSNTSFQKTIWRVAVGSLSLSATAIPALAHGATIAAKYSQRRLVTGGKPVIAFPTQHGPILEAFAQHFVLGVFYQRAAMAFMRPGLSMDVRHGIATCFKAVATRDGQNAMLKLSERCGAQGLFNYNGLSQMHADLRGNAVAEGDILVLSIRLVTELLLGRYALDEVFFSGLPVSLLDNPLTRHAEGLLSTARSTLFGPCKGVHRSEEFARRILPQCTKIVEAIGMSYAYVSAVSAGLDERITGLYLAVALREDQGWYIEHLGLTQGQLLDGEVSAVKEAFPLLGKWMAMCGAEKYVKAPIVDKQRWDDFVGSLKVFNGSEGYVGNTPLFKRPTHSLKPADSVILTVKKAQKLAEVCALTLNDIASLSPKFWEFHMDPIFCTNFAPLVLLAIQFNTVVGTILDHVGQREDLKGVLQDLLAYRVSGLACITEIDHGLDAPNLETTAEMLEDMSGFVLNTPHPGAAKYMSAMAPSGIPSVAVVFARLLKHKQDLGVRPFLVSLTDGLNVLPGVVIRILPFRGGSEPLQHCIISFENLHLPAAALLTKDTEQEADFHKTIWRAAVGSISFSATTIPALAHSAFIAAKYSQRRLSAGQPIINFPTQHGPILEALAQHFVLKAFYQRATSVFVKPGLDMRVRHGISVSFKAVAMKDALAALYRLSERCGAQGLFSYNTLSQLHIDLRGNAIAEGDILVLSIRLATELILKRYELDSAFLPGLHTPDNPLAHHAKHLLVSARATLAGPCKGAHRSIEFAQRVLPQCAKIVEAIGMHYAYASAVSAGLDKHILKLYLASAMREDQGWYIEHLGFKREQLLEQEVTAVQEALPMLDEWLRNCGAAPYVTAPIVDEGSWNDFLGSLVVLRGNSKARL
;
A
#
# COMPACT_ATOMS: atom_id res chain seq x y z
N MET A 1 -29.54 5.03 10.72
CA MET A 1 -29.25 5.96 11.84
C MET A 1 -28.27 7.03 11.40
N THR A 2 -27.17 6.66 10.73
CA THR A 2 -26.11 7.56 10.25
C THR A 2 -26.40 8.24 8.91
N ASP A 3 -27.35 7.73 8.10
CA ASP A 3 -27.76 8.31 6.82
C ASP A 3 -27.99 9.83 6.86
N ALA A 4 -28.66 10.34 7.90
CA ALA A 4 -28.94 11.78 8.05
C ALA A 4 -27.67 12.64 8.19
N LEU A 5 -26.54 12.05 8.62
CA LEU A 5 -25.26 12.75 8.70
C LEU A 5 -24.72 13.08 7.31
N LEU A 6 -24.96 12.24 6.30
CA LEU A 6 -24.46 12.43 4.93
C LEU A 6 -24.96 13.74 4.32
N ASP A 7 -26.16 14.18 4.70
CA ASP A 7 -26.74 15.42 4.22
C ASP A 7 -26.28 16.67 4.96
N SER A 8 -25.63 16.50 6.11
CA SER A 8 -25.15 17.62 6.92
C SER A 8 -24.00 18.36 6.23
N PRO A 9 -23.88 19.70 6.42
CA PRO A 9 -22.77 20.47 5.86
C PRO A 9 -21.39 19.92 6.22
N LEU A 10 -21.23 19.37 7.44
CA LEU A 10 -19.96 18.80 7.92
C LEU A 10 -19.48 17.61 7.07
N TYR A 11 -20.40 16.77 6.62
CA TYR A 11 -20.10 15.63 5.76
C TYR A 11 -20.16 15.98 4.27
N LYS A 12 -20.40 17.23 3.87
CA LYS A 12 -20.30 17.67 2.46
C LYS A 12 -18.97 18.35 2.13
N VAL A 13 -18.11 18.59 3.13
CA VAL A 13 -16.82 19.25 2.95
C VAL A 13 -15.83 18.37 2.18
N GLY A 14 -15.24 18.90 1.10
CA GLY A 14 -14.16 18.27 0.36
C GLY A 14 -12.81 18.40 1.08
N GLU A 15 -12.40 17.36 1.82
CA GLU A 15 -11.21 17.38 2.67
C GLU A 15 -9.89 17.61 1.92
N HIS A 16 -9.85 17.36 0.61
CA HIS A 16 -8.65 17.53 -0.23
C HIS A 16 -8.20 19.00 -0.40
N SER A 17 -9.10 19.95 -0.13
CA SER A 17 -8.85 21.39 -0.22
C SER A 17 -8.39 22.02 1.10
N LEU A 18 -8.45 21.27 2.20
CA LEU A 18 -8.19 21.75 3.55
C LEU A 18 -6.73 21.60 3.94
N LYS A 19 -6.26 22.50 4.81
CA LYS A 19 -4.95 22.37 5.46
C LYS A 19 -4.94 21.19 6.44
N PRO A 20 -3.77 20.60 6.76
CA PRO A 20 -3.68 19.49 7.69
C PRO A 20 -4.37 19.74 9.04
N GLU A 21 -4.24 20.95 9.60
CA GLU A 21 -4.84 21.33 10.87
C GLU A 21 -6.37 21.37 10.80
N GLU A 22 -6.91 21.88 9.69
CA GLU A 22 -8.35 21.94 9.42
C GLU A 22 -8.94 20.54 9.26
N ARG A 23 -8.19 19.62 8.63
CA ARG A 23 -8.62 18.21 8.48
C ARG A 23 -8.74 17.51 9.84
N VAL A 24 -7.79 17.72 10.74
CA VAL A 24 -7.87 17.15 12.10
C VAL A 24 -9.06 17.73 12.87
N GLN A 25 -9.31 19.04 12.76
CA GLN A 25 -10.48 19.69 13.37
C GLN A 25 -11.80 19.11 12.85
N ILE A 26 -11.90 18.83 11.55
CA ILE A 26 -13.08 18.17 10.98
C ILE A 26 -13.23 16.75 11.51
N THR A 27 -12.14 15.98 11.65
CA THR A 27 -12.19 14.63 12.24
C THR A 27 -12.80 14.66 13.65
N VAL A 28 -12.39 15.60 14.50
CA VAL A 28 -12.95 15.74 15.87
C VAL A 28 -14.45 16.07 15.82
N ARG A 29 -14.85 17.02 14.97
CA ARG A 29 -16.28 17.39 14.82
C ARG A 29 -17.13 16.25 14.27
N LYS A 30 -16.58 15.46 13.33
CA LYS A 30 -17.23 14.25 12.82
C LYS A 30 -17.39 13.20 13.93
N ALA A 31 -16.37 13.02 14.77
CA ALA A 31 -16.47 12.12 15.93
C ALA A 31 -17.59 12.55 16.89
N GLN A 32 -17.69 13.85 17.20
CA GLN A 32 -18.78 14.39 18.03
C GLN A 32 -20.17 14.12 17.44
N LYS A 33 -20.35 14.41 16.14
CA LYS A 33 -21.64 14.17 15.47
C LYS A 33 -21.98 12.69 15.33
N LEU A 34 -20.97 11.86 15.13
CA LEU A 34 -21.14 10.42 15.09
C LEU A 34 -21.52 9.86 16.47
N ALA A 35 -20.90 10.38 17.55
CA ALA A 35 -21.25 10.06 18.92
C ALA A 35 -22.71 10.39 19.24
N GLU A 36 -23.17 11.60 18.87
CA GLU A 36 -24.56 12.03 19.01
C GLU A 36 -25.53 11.11 18.22
N ALA A 37 -25.21 10.81 16.96
CA ALA A 37 -26.09 10.04 16.08
C ALA A 37 -26.23 8.56 16.49
N TYR A 38 -25.15 7.96 16.99
CA TYR A 38 -25.19 6.58 17.48
C TYR A 38 -25.80 6.47 18.88
N GLY A 39 -25.45 7.38 19.78
CA GLY A 39 -25.91 7.38 21.17
C GLY A 39 -25.61 6.05 21.89
N LEU A 40 -24.37 5.58 21.87
CA LEU A 40 -23.97 4.44 22.71
C LEU A 40 -24.16 4.82 24.19
N SER A 41 -24.63 3.87 24.99
CA SER A 41 -24.75 4.00 26.44
C SER A 41 -23.53 3.40 27.16
N LEU A 42 -23.34 3.72 28.44
CA LEU A 42 -22.32 3.05 29.26
C LEU A 42 -22.60 1.54 29.40
N GLU A 43 -23.88 1.14 29.37
CA GLU A 43 -24.28 -0.27 29.37
C GLU A 43 -23.85 -0.97 28.08
N ASP A 44 -24.01 -0.32 26.91
CA ASP A 44 -23.55 -0.86 25.63
C ASP A 44 -22.04 -1.15 25.63
N ILE A 45 -21.24 -0.25 26.20
CA ILE A 45 -19.78 -0.37 26.27
C ILE A 45 -19.33 -1.44 27.27
N SER A 46 -19.96 -1.46 28.45
CA SER A 46 -19.61 -2.40 29.53
C SER A 46 -19.99 -3.84 29.18
N SER A 47 -21.18 -4.03 28.58
CA SER A 47 -21.69 -5.34 28.16
C SER A 47 -21.21 -5.80 26.79
N LEU A 48 -20.52 -4.94 26.03
CA LEU A 48 -20.18 -5.19 24.62
C LEU A 48 -21.43 -5.55 23.81
N SER A 49 -22.48 -4.72 23.93
CA SER A 49 -23.79 -5.00 23.33
C SER A 49 -23.70 -5.12 21.80
N PRO A 50 -24.73 -5.67 21.12
CA PRO A 50 -24.78 -5.69 19.66
C PRO A 50 -24.61 -4.31 19.03
N LYS A 51 -25.08 -3.24 19.72
CA LYS A 51 -24.93 -1.85 19.28
C LYS A 51 -23.47 -1.40 19.27
N PHE A 52 -22.66 -1.80 20.26
CA PHE A 52 -21.22 -1.53 20.31
C PHE A 52 -20.47 -2.17 19.13
N TRP A 53 -20.81 -3.40 18.76
CA TRP A 53 -20.19 -4.08 17.62
C TRP A 53 -20.66 -3.52 16.28
N ALA A 54 -21.96 -3.27 16.12
CA ALA A 54 -22.53 -2.70 14.90
C ALA A 54 -21.90 -1.34 14.53
N PHE A 55 -21.52 -0.53 15.52
CA PHE A 55 -20.82 0.74 15.33
C PHE A 55 -19.58 0.64 14.42
N HIS A 56 -18.78 -0.43 14.56
CA HIS A 56 -17.51 -0.58 13.85
C HIS A 56 -17.65 -1.05 12.39
N THR A 57 -18.86 -1.47 11.99
CA THR A 57 -19.14 -2.01 10.65
C THR A 57 -20.09 -1.13 9.83
N ASP A 58 -20.51 0.01 10.36
CA ASP A 58 -21.35 0.94 9.62
C ASP A 58 -20.57 1.60 8.49
N PRO A 59 -21.11 1.68 7.27
CA PRO A 59 -20.40 2.25 6.13
C PRO A 59 -19.90 3.69 6.31
N ILE A 60 -20.47 4.47 7.25
CA ILE A 60 -19.99 5.83 7.55
C ILE A 60 -18.53 5.85 8.00
N VAL A 61 -17.99 4.74 8.53
CA VAL A 61 -16.58 4.67 8.97
C VAL A 61 -15.59 4.85 7.82
N CYS A 62 -16.01 4.58 6.57
CA CYS A 62 -15.21 4.79 5.37
C CYS A 62 -15.16 6.26 4.93
N ASP A 63 -16.03 7.13 5.47
CA ASP A 63 -16.04 8.56 5.14
C ASP A 63 -14.75 9.26 5.56
N ASN A 64 -14.32 8.98 6.79
CA ASN A 64 -13.11 9.50 7.39
C ASN A 64 -12.59 8.44 8.37
N PRO A 65 -11.69 7.53 7.94
CA PRO A 65 -11.17 6.46 8.78
C PRO A 65 -10.46 6.93 10.06
N ALA A 66 -9.95 8.17 10.10
CA ALA A 66 -9.40 8.75 11.33
C ALA A 66 -10.47 8.92 12.42
N THR A 67 -11.71 9.24 12.02
CA THR A 67 -12.85 9.40 12.94
C THR A 67 -13.14 8.10 13.67
N ILE A 68 -13.16 6.95 12.97
CA ILE A 68 -13.42 5.66 13.61
C ILE A 68 -12.27 5.24 14.54
N VAL A 69 -11.01 5.51 14.20
CA VAL A 69 -9.87 5.24 15.09
C VAL A 69 -10.02 6.01 16.41
N MET A 70 -10.34 7.31 16.34
CA MET A 70 -10.54 8.14 17.53
C MET A 70 -11.73 7.67 18.38
N MET A 71 -12.80 7.22 17.74
CA MET A 71 -14.00 6.70 18.41
C MET A 71 -13.76 5.33 19.05
N SER A 72 -13.03 4.44 18.39
CA SER A 72 -12.66 3.13 18.93
C SER A 72 -11.75 3.28 20.15
N ILE A 73 -10.77 4.21 20.13
CA ILE A 73 -9.97 4.53 21.32
C ILE A 73 -10.87 5.00 22.46
N GLN A 74 -11.77 5.95 22.19
CA GLN A 74 -12.69 6.52 23.19
C GLN A 74 -13.58 5.45 23.83
N TYR A 75 -14.32 4.70 23.02
CA TYR A 75 -15.39 3.83 23.48
C TYR A 75 -14.90 2.48 23.93
N ASN A 76 -13.93 1.88 23.22
CA ASN A 76 -13.40 0.59 23.62
C ASN A 76 -12.31 0.72 24.69
N LEU A 77 -11.23 1.44 24.39
CA LEU A 77 -10.05 1.44 25.25
C LEU A 77 -10.25 2.30 26.50
N VAL A 78 -10.73 3.53 26.35
CA VAL A 78 -10.81 4.48 27.47
C VAL A 78 -12.04 4.23 28.33
N LEU A 79 -13.25 4.39 27.78
CA LEU A 79 -14.49 4.16 28.53
C LEU A 79 -14.56 2.71 29.04
N GLY A 80 -14.21 1.73 28.20
CA GLY A 80 -14.20 0.33 28.59
C GLY A 80 -13.30 0.05 29.81
N THR A 81 -12.07 0.57 29.84
CA THR A 81 -11.16 0.40 30.98
C THR A 81 -11.61 1.17 32.22
N ILE A 82 -12.16 2.38 32.08
CA ILE A 82 -12.67 3.14 33.24
C ILE A 82 -13.85 2.39 33.86
N LEU A 83 -14.81 1.91 33.05
CA LEU A 83 -16.01 1.23 33.51
C LEU A 83 -15.72 -0.09 34.26
N GLU A 84 -14.63 -0.79 33.91
CA GLU A 84 -14.20 -2.00 34.62
C GLU A 84 -13.79 -1.75 36.08
N HIS A 85 -13.54 -0.49 36.45
CA HIS A 85 -13.07 -0.11 37.78
C HIS A 85 -13.91 0.99 38.45
N VAL A 86 -15.02 1.40 37.83
CA VAL A 86 -15.82 2.57 38.26
C VAL A 86 -16.79 2.28 39.42
N GLY A 87 -16.98 1.02 39.84
CA GLY A 87 -18.12 0.58 40.68
C GLY A 87 -18.64 1.57 41.74
N GLN A 88 -17.79 2.09 42.63
CA GLN A 88 -18.15 3.06 43.69
C GLN A 88 -17.60 4.48 43.48
N ARG A 89 -17.04 4.78 42.30
CA ARG A 89 -16.37 6.05 41.97
C ARG A 89 -17.35 7.11 41.45
N ALA A 90 -18.15 7.67 42.36
CA ALA A 90 -19.14 8.70 42.04
C ALA A 90 -18.50 9.97 41.40
N ASP A 91 -17.23 10.24 41.72
CA ASP A 91 -16.42 11.32 41.17
C ASP A 91 -16.23 11.22 39.64
N LEU A 92 -16.29 10.02 39.07
CA LEU A 92 -16.09 9.80 37.62
C LEU A 92 -17.36 9.97 36.78
N ARG A 93 -18.54 10.16 37.40
CA ARG A 93 -19.83 10.22 36.67
C ARG A 93 -19.87 11.34 35.63
N SER A 94 -19.40 12.54 35.98
CA SER A 94 -19.37 13.67 35.05
C SER A 94 -18.43 13.39 33.88
N LEU A 95 -17.22 12.91 34.17
CA LEU A 95 -16.24 12.57 33.15
C LEU A 95 -16.76 11.49 32.20
N LEU A 96 -17.40 10.43 32.71
CA LEU A 96 -17.99 9.38 31.89
C LEU A 96 -19.08 9.94 30.96
N ALA A 97 -19.93 10.85 31.45
CA ALA A 97 -20.93 11.50 30.62
C ALA A 97 -20.31 12.40 29.53
N ASP A 98 -19.21 13.08 29.85
CA ASP A 98 -18.49 13.93 28.89
C ASP A 98 -17.71 13.13 27.85
N LEU A 99 -17.08 12.02 28.25
CA LEU A 99 -16.44 11.07 27.34
C LEU A 99 -17.47 10.41 26.42
N LEU A 100 -18.61 9.97 26.96
CA LEU A 100 -19.68 9.34 26.17
C LEU A 100 -20.26 10.29 25.11
N ALA A 101 -20.39 11.58 25.45
CA ALA A 101 -20.87 12.61 24.54
C ALA A 101 -19.75 13.26 23.69
N TYR A 102 -18.51 12.77 23.79
CA TYR A 102 -17.34 13.32 23.07
C TYR A 102 -17.08 14.82 23.34
N ARG A 103 -17.48 15.32 24.52
CA ARG A 103 -17.10 16.66 25.02
C ARG A 103 -15.67 16.69 25.54
N VAL A 104 -15.16 15.53 25.94
CA VAL A 104 -13.77 15.27 26.32
C VAL A 104 -13.23 14.15 25.45
N SER A 105 -12.04 14.34 24.90
CA SER A 105 -11.29 13.31 24.18
C SER A 105 -10.55 12.41 25.17
N GLY A 106 -10.70 11.10 25.03
CA GLY A 106 -10.01 10.09 25.82
C GLY A 106 -8.92 9.44 24.99
N GLN A 107 -7.74 9.28 25.56
CA GLN A 107 -6.60 8.62 24.93
C GLN A 107 -6.08 7.43 25.75
N PHE A 108 -5.67 6.36 25.09
CA PHE A 108 -5.14 5.17 25.75
C PHE A 108 -3.62 5.08 25.57
N CYS A 109 -2.90 5.38 26.64
CA CYS A 109 -1.44 5.55 26.63
C CYS A 109 -0.74 4.31 27.19
N LEU A 110 -0.71 3.23 26.39
CA LEU A 110 0.01 1.99 26.70
C LEU A 110 1.43 2.00 26.13
N THR A 111 1.53 2.02 24.80
CA THR A 111 2.78 1.92 24.03
C THR A 111 3.77 3.03 24.38
N GLU A 112 5.03 2.67 24.54
CA GLU A 112 6.17 3.57 24.67
C GLU A 112 7.04 3.48 23.43
N LEU A 113 7.92 4.48 23.25
CA LEU A 113 8.79 4.53 22.11
C LEU A 113 9.65 3.26 22.02
N ASP A 114 10.22 2.79 23.12
CA ASP A 114 11.03 1.57 23.20
C ASP A 114 10.26 0.30 23.53
N HIS A 115 9.03 0.42 24.06
CA HIS A 115 8.18 -0.74 24.42
C HIS A 115 6.84 -0.75 23.70
N GLY A 116 6.63 -1.75 22.85
CA GLY A 116 5.40 -1.93 22.08
C GLY A 116 4.88 -3.35 22.17
N LEU A 117 5.49 -4.26 21.42
CA LEU A 117 5.19 -5.70 21.45
C LEU A 117 5.51 -6.34 22.81
N ASP A 118 6.34 -5.67 23.61
CA ASP A 118 6.77 -6.04 24.95
C ASP A 118 6.26 -5.04 26.01
N ALA A 119 5.08 -4.43 25.80
CA ALA A 119 4.51 -3.41 26.70
C ALA A 119 4.39 -3.83 28.18
N ALA A 120 4.46 -5.12 28.51
CA ALA A 120 4.58 -5.59 29.89
C ALA A 120 5.86 -5.07 30.60
N ASN A 121 6.87 -4.67 29.82
CA ASN A 121 8.15 -4.14 30.25
C ASN A 121 8.25 -2.62 30.21
N LEU A 122 7.16 -1.89 29.95
CA LEU A 122 7.14 -0.42 29.92
C LEU A 122 7.79 0.20 31.16
N GLU A 123 8.30 1.43 31.01
CA GLU A 123 9.20 2.07 31.99
C GLU A 123 8.63 3.35 32.60
N THR A 124 7.54 3.92 32.04
CA THR A 124 6.80 5.01 32.71
C THR A 124 6.39 4.56 34.11
N ARG A 125 6.69 5.36 35.13
CA ARG A 125 6.48 5.00 36.54
C ARG A 125 5.59 5.99 37.27
N ALA A 126 4.78 5.48 38.18
CA ALA A 126 3.96 6.25 39.11
C ALA A 126 4.37 5.86 40.54
N GLU A 127 5.13 6.73 41.21
CA GLU A 127 5.64 6.48 42.56
C GLU A 127 4.68 7.04 43.61
N MET A 128 4.20 6.17 44.50
CA MET A 128 3.27 6.56 45.56
C MET A 128 3.99 7.38 46.64
N LEU A 129 3.38 8.50 47.03
CA LEU A 129 3.89 9.34 48.12
C LEU A 129 3.78 8.61 49.47
N GLU A 130 4.69 8.93 50.39
CA GLU A 130 4.78 8.28 51.71
C GLU A 130 3.50 8.47 52.56
N ASP A 131 2.86 9.63 52.43
CA ASP A 131 1.61 9.97 53.11
C ASP A 131 0.36 9.34 52.45
N GLY A 132 0.52 8.66 51.31
CA GLY A 132 -0.55 8.06 50.54
C GLY A 132 -1.48 9.06 49.84
N SER A 133 -1.13 10.35 49.81
CA SER A 133 -1.97 11.41 49.21
C SER A 133 -2.08 11.30 47.69
N GLY A 134 -1.14 10.62 47.04
CA GLY A 134 -1.13 10.46 45.59
C GLY A 134 0.13 9.81 45.05
N PHE A 135 0.45 10.13 43.79
CA PHE A 135 1.55 9.57 43.03
C PHE A 135 2.32 10.65 42.28
N ILE A 136 3.59 10.39 42.00
CA ILE A 136 4.39 11.15 41.05
C ILE A 136 4.57 10.31 39.79
N LEU A 137 3.94 10.75 38.69
CA LEU A 137 4.08 10.14 37.38
C LEU A 137 5.29 10.75 36.65
N ASN A 138 6.18 9.88 36.16
CA ASN A 138 7.38 10.31 35.47
C ASN A 138 7.77 9.39 34.32
N THR A 139 8.18 9.99 33.21
CA THR A 139 8.87 9.34 32.09
C THR A 139 10.39 9.37 32.36
N PRO A 140 11.04 8.23 32.62
CA PRO A 140 12.43 8.20 33.09
C PRO A 140 13.48 8.62 32.06
N HIS A 141 13.24 8.37 30.77
CA HIS A 141 14.11 8.74 29.64
C HIS A 141 13.27 8.83 28.35
N PRO A 142 13.81 9.40 27.24
CA PRO A 142 13.04 9.58 26.00
C PRO A 142 12.42 8.30 25.43
N GLY A 143 13.09 7.16 25.58
CA GLY A 143 12.60 5.83 25.17
C GLY A 143 11.30 5.38 25.86
N ALA A 144 11.07 5.82 27.10
CA ALA A 144 9.88 5.51 27.88
C ALA A 144 8.69 6.44 27.58
N ALA A 145 8.85 7.41 26.68
CA ALA A 145 7.76 8.31 26.31
C ALA A 145 6.63 7.54 25.60
N LYS A 146 5.38 7.88 25.91
CA LYS A 146 4.22 7.27 25.26
C LYS A 146 4.21 7.61 23.78
N TYR A 147 3.91 6.63 22.93
CA TYR A 147 4.07 6.74 21.47
C TYR A 147 2.78 6.33 20.76
N MET A 148 2.29 7.19 19.84
CA MET A 148 1.08 7.12 19.00
C MET A 148 -0.18 7.88 19.48
N PRO A 149 -0.61 7.86 20.75
CA PRO A 149 -1.88 8.51 21.11
C PRO A 149 -1.93 9.98 20.66
N PRO A 150 -3.01 10.43 19.99
CA PRO A 150 -3.16 11.82 19.56
C PRO A 150 -3.54 12.73 20.74
N VAL A 151 -2.52 13.23 21.45
CA VAL A 151 -2.69 14.07 22.65
C VAL A 151 -2.70 15.56 22.33
N THR A 152 -2.32 15.96 21.12
CA THR A 152 -2.23 17.36 20.68
C THR A 152 -3.56 18.12 20.90
N PRO A 153 -3.54 19.34 21.49
CA PRO A 153 -4.74 20.15 21.70
C PRO A 153 -5.52 20.35 20.40
N CYS A 154 -6.82 20.07 20.43
CA CYS A 154 -7.69 20.10 19.25
C CYS A 154 -9.04 20.78 19.50
N GLY A 155 -9.13 21.66 20.49
CA GLY A 155 -10.34 22.44 20.80
C GLY A 155 -11.30 21.78 21.81
N ILE A 156 -11.00 20.56 22.27
CA ILE A 156 -11.70 19.92 23.39
C ILE A 156 -10.69 19.36 24.40
N PRO A 157 -11.00 19.35 25.72
CA PRO A 157 -10.13 18.77 26.73
C PRO A 157 -9.79 17.31 26.43
N CYS A 158 -8.60 16.89 26.84
CA CYS A 158 -8.11 15.54 26.63
C CYS A 158 -7.69 14.89 27.95
N VAL A 159 -8.19 13.69 28.21
CA VAL A 159 -7.78 12.82 29.33
C VAL A 159 -7.15 11.54 28.79
N GLY A 160 -6.25 10.95 29.58
CA GLY A 160 -5.54 9.73 29.24
C GLY A 160 -5.75 8.64 30.27
N VAL A 161 -5.96 7.40 29.80
CA VAL A 161 -5.65 6.20 30.58
C VAL A 161 -4.18 5.88 30.34
N VAL A 162 -3.32 6.30 31.27
CA VAL A 162 -1.86 6.13 31.20
C VAL A 162 -1.46 4.86 31.93
N MET A 163 -0.87 3.92 31.20
CA MET A 163 -0.33 2.70 31.76
C MET A 163 1.08 2.97 32.30
N ALA A 164 1.27 2.80 33.60
CA ALA A 164 2.56 3.04 34.27
C ALA A 164 2.84 1.97 35.32
N ARG A 165 4.12 1.72 35.60
CA ARG A 165 4.56 0.87 36.72
C ARG A 165 4.24 1.56 38.04
N LEU A 166 3.43 0.92 38.87
CA LEU A 166 3.11 1.40 40.20
C LEU A 166 4.26 1.07 41.15
N ILE A 167 4.93 2.09 41.69
CA ILE A 167 6.00 1.93 42.68
C ILE A 167 5.48 2.33 44.06
N LYS A 168 5.59 1.42 45.04
CA LYS A 168 5.19 1.66 46.43
C LYS A 168 6.27 1.12 47.37
N ASN A 169 6.77 1.96 48.27
CA ASN A 169 7.86 1.61 49.20
C ASN A 169 9.06 0.99 48.45
N LYS A 170 9.45 1.60 47.32
CA LYS A 170 10.50 1.12 46.40
C LYS A 170 10.26 -0.26 45.77
N LYS A 171 9.05 -0.81 45.89
CA LYS A 171 8.65 -2.07 45.25
C LYS A 171 7.80 -1.78 44.01
N ASP A 172 8.17 -2.42 42.90
CA ASP A 172 7.36 -2.44 41.68
C ASP A 172 6.19 -3.42 41.82
N LEU A 173 4.97 -2.90 41.70
CA LEU A 173 3.71 -3.67 41.78
C LEU A 173 3.13 -3.98 40.40
N GLY A 174 3.89 -3.70 39.34
CA GLY A 174 3.54 -3.93 37.95
C GLY A 174 2.77 -2.78 37.32
N VAL A 175 2.39 -2.98 36.06
CA VAL A 175 1.67 -1.98 35.26
C VAL A 175 0.24 -1.79 35.77
N ARG A 176 -0.16 -0.54 35.97
CA ARG A 176 -1.53 -0.14 36.38
C ARG A 176 -2.02 1.05 35.57
N PRO A 177 -3.35 1.17 35.37
CA PRO A 177 -3.96 2.28 34.66
C PRO A 177 -4.20 3.49 35.58
N PHE A 178 -3.70 4.65 35.15
CA PHE A 178 -3.89 5.94 35.81
C PHE A 178 -4.70 6.87 34.92
N LEU A 179 -5.71 7.53 35.46
CA LEU A 179 -6.44 8.60 34.80
C LEU A 179 -5.64 9.91 34.93
N VAL A 180 -5.27 10.51 33.80
CA VAL A 180 -4.41 11.69 33.74
C VAL A 180 -5.03 12.73 32.83
N ASN A 181 -5.18 13.97 33.30
CA ASN A 181 -5.56 15.07 32.42
C ASN A 181 -4.34 15.46 31.55
N LEU A 182 -4.52 15.53 30.24
CA LEU A 182 -3.42 15.76 29.30
C LEU A 182 -3.45 17.16 28.70
N THR A 183 -4.63 17.62 28.26
CA THR A 183 -4.82 18.97 27.69
C THR A 183 -6.16 19.56 28.14
N ASN A 184 -6.27 20.89 28.15
CA ASN A 184 -7.54 21.59 28.34
C ASN A 184 -8.27 21.89 27.00
N GLY A 185 -7.73 21.40 25.89
CA GLY A 185 -8.22 21.64 24.52
C GLY A 185 -7.48 22.75 23.77
N GLU A 186 -6.82 23.67 24.47
CA GLU A 186 -6.03 24.76 23.89
C GLU A 186 -4.53 24.52 24.14
N ASP A 187 -4.18 24.16 25.37
CA ASP A 187 -2.82 23.91 25.84
C ASP A 187 -2.65 22.51 26.43
N THR A 188 -1.42 22.01 26.40
CA THR A 188 -1.01 20.89 27.25
C THR A 188 -0.98 21.32 28.72
N LEU A 189 -1.24 20.37 29.64
CA LEU A 189 -1.24 20.67 31.08
C LEU A 189 0.16 20.61 31.69
N ALA A 190 0.37 21.33 32.79
CA ALA A 190 1.64 21.37 33.50
C ALA A 190 2.17 19.96 33.82
N GLY A 191 3.45 19.70 33.54
CA GLY A 191 4.07 18.39 33.71
C GLY A 191 3.87 17.42 32.54
N VAL A 192 3.05 17.76 31.54
CA VAL A 192 2.86 17.01 30.29
C VAL A 192 3.62 17.69 29.15
N VAL A 193 4.41 16.91 28.41
CA VAL A 193 5.13 17.37 27.21
C VAL A 193 4.72 16.49 26.04
N THR A 194 4.22 17.12 24.98
CA THR A 194 3.77 16.43 23.77
C THR A 194 4.60 16.88 22.58
N ARG A 195 5.12 15.94 21.80
CA ARG A 195 5.79 16.19 20.52
C ARG A 195 4.91 15.65 19.40
N VAL A 196 4.50 16.51 18.48
CA VAL A 196 3.62 16.11 17.37
C VAL A 196 4.43 15.31 16.36
N LEU A 197 3.96 14.12 16.00
CA LEU A 197 4.55 13.32 14.94
C LEU A 197 4.10 13.83 13.58
N PRO A 198 4.95 13.77 12.54
CA PRO A 198 4.51 14.01 11.17
C PRO A 198 3.42 13.02 10.74
N ASP A 199 2.62 13.41 9.76
CA ASP A 199 1.59 12.55 9.20
C ASP A 199 2.19 11.22 8.67
N ARG A 200 1.45 10.13 8.81
CA ARG A 200 1.87 8.79 8.33
C ARG A 200 1.89 8.67 6.80
N GLY A 201 1.53 9.72 6.05
CA GLY A 201 1.50 9.72 4.59
C GLY A 201 0.36 8.86 4.02
N GLY A 202 -0.53 9.46 3.23
CA GLY A 202 -1.61 8.72 2.55
C GLY A 202 -2.81 8.35 3.42
N SER A 203 -2.64 8.19 4.73
CA SER A 203 -3.70 7.95 5.72
C SER A 203 -4.47 9.23 6.09
N SER A 204 -5.61 9.04 6.73
CA SER A 204 -6.40 10.12 7.33
C SER A 204 -5.63 10.75 8.50
N PRO A 205 -5.42 12.08 8.55
CA PRO A 205 -4.56 12.68 9.56
C PRO A 205 -5.20 12.61 10.94
N VAL A 206 -4.40 12.14 11.89
CA VAL A 206 -4.62 12.24 13.32
C VAL A 206 -3.28 12.74 13.88
N TRP A 207 -3.30 13.76 14.74
CA TRP A 207 -2.08 14.31 15.33
C TRP A 207 -1.48 13.37 16.37
N HIS A 208 -1.03 12.20 15.93
CA HIS A 208 -0.25 11.25 16.71
C HIS A 208 0.93 11.97 17.36
N SER A 209 1.29 11.54 18.55
CA SER A 209 2.28 12.26 19.34
C SER A 209 3.17 11.35 20.18
N ILE A 210 4.30 11.90 20.57
CA ILE A 210 5.16 11.38 21.62
C ILE A 210 4.86 12.18 22.89
N THR A 211 4.39 11.53 23.95
CA THR A 211 3.99 12.20 25.20
C THR A 211 4.86 11.74 26.37
N SER A 212 5.40 12.70 27.11
CA SER A 212 6.24 12.48 28.30
C SER A 212 5.66 13.20 29.52
N PHE A 213 5.94 12.65 30.69
CA PHE A 213 5.51 13.18 31.98
C PHE A 213 6.73 13.54 32.83
N HIS A 214 6.73 14.72 33.45
CA HIS A 214 7.85 15.21 34.25
C HIS A 214 7.39 15.54 35.67
N ASN A 215 7.65 14.61 36.60
CA ASN A 215 7.27 14.70 38.01
C ASN A 215 5.82 15.18 38.22
N LEU A 216 4.89 14.64 37.42
CA LEU A 216 3.50 15.04 37.44
C LEU A 216 2.81 14.47 38.68
N TYR A 217 2.34 15.34 39.57
CA TYR A 217 1.52 14.92 40.71
C TYR A 217 0.15 14.42 40.23
N LEU A 218 -0.24 13.24 40.70
CA LEU A 218 -1.54 12.64 40.51
C LEU A 218 -2.19 12.39 41.87
N PRO A 219 -3.46 12.75 42.10
CA PRO A 219 -4.14 12.42 43.34
C PRO A 219 -4.30 10.90 43.49
N ALA A 220 -4.52 10.41 44.72
CA ALA A 220 -4.75 8.98 44.97
C ALA A 220 -5.90 8.40 44.12
N SER A 221 -6.92 9.22 43.81
CA SER A 221 -8.05 8.87 42.94
C SER A 221 -7.67 8.66 41.46
N ALA A 222 -6.48 9.08 41.01
CA ALA A 222 -6.03 8.86 39.64
C ALA A 222 -5.81 7.38 39.31
N LEU A 223 -5.42 6.56 40.29
CA LEU A 223 -5.30 5.12 40.10
C LEU A 223 -6.70 4.51 39.94
N LEU A 224 -6.99 3.95 38.76
CA LEU A 224 -8.30 3.35 38.48
C LEU A 224 -8.48 2.02 39.23
N MET A 225 -7.40 1.28 39.47
CA MET A 225 -7.40 0.02 40.22
C MET A 225 -6.92 0.22 41.67
N PRO A 226 -7.80 0.56 42.64
CA PRO A 226 -7.39 0.91 44.01
C PRO A 226 -6.82 -0.27 44.81
N ASP A 227 -7.10 -1.52 44.44
CA ASP A 227 -6.49 -2.68 45.11
C ASP A 227 -5.06 -2.96 44.62
N HIS A 228 -4.10 -2.37 45.33
CA HIS A 228 -2.66 -2.58 45.15
C HIS A 228 -2.19 -4.02 45.45
N ARG A 229 -3.02 -4.87 46.07
CA ARG A 229 -2.68 -6.24 46.48
C ARG A 229 -3.11 -7.29 45.46
N SER A 230 -3.94 -6.93 44.48
CA SER A 230 -4.41 -7.89 43.48
C SER A 230 -3.26 -8.39 42.61
N ASN A 231 -3.11 -9.72 42.51
CA ASN A 231 -2.24 -10.40 41.54
C ASN A 231 -2.81 -10.35 40.11
N THR A 232 -3.44 -9.24 39.74
CA THR A 232 -4.05 -9.06 38.42
C THR A 232 -2.95 -9.09 37.38
N SER A 233 -3.01 -10.05 36.45
CA SER A 233 -2.03 -10.17 35.38
C SER A 233 -2.11 -8.98 34.43
N PHE A 234 -0.97 -8.63 33.81
CA PHE A 234 -0.89 -7.56 32.82
C PHE A 234 -1.97 -7.69 31.72
N GLN A 235 -2.20 -8.92 31.24
CA GLN A 235 -3.20 -9.21 30.20
C GLN A 235 -4.63 -8.87 30.63
N LYS A 236 -4.96 -9.01 31.93
CA LYS A 236 -6.25 -8.59 32.47
C LYS A 236 -6.36 -7.07 32.52
N THR A 237 -5.28 -6.38 32.87
CA THR A 237 -5.22 -4.91 32.89
C THR A 237 -5.46 -4.29 31.51
N ILE A 238 -5.06 -4.97 30.43
CA ILE A 238 -5.18 -4.46 29.06
C ILE A 238 -6.22 -5.21 28.21
N TRP A 239 -7.18 -5.90 28.83
CA TRP A 239 -8.10 -6.79 28.11
C TRP A 239 -8.87 -6.12 26.96
N ARG A 240 -9.19 -4.84 27.07
CA ARG A 240 -9.84 -4.05 26.01
C ARG A 240 -9.05 -4.02 24.70
N VAL A 241 -7.75 -4.29 24.72
CA VAL A 241 -6.94 -4.48 23.50
C VAL A 241 -7.47 -5.65 22.67
N ALA A 242 -7.87 -6.77 23.28
CA ALA A 242 -8.42 -7.92 22.55
C ALA A 242 -9.79 -7.61 21.92
N VAL A 243 -10.62 -6.81 22.61
CA VAL A 243 -11.87 -6.26 22.06
C VAL A 243 -11.55 -5.35 20.87
N GLY A 244 -10.49 -4.54 20.98
CA GLY A 244 -9.96 -3.68 19.92
C GLY A 244 -9.48 -4.47 18.70
N SER A 245 -8.76 -5.58 18.92
CA SER A 245 -8.26 -6.46 17.85
C SER A 245 -9.40 -6.96 16.95
N LEU A 246 -10.57 -7.27 17.53
CA LEU A 246 -11.77 -7.66 16.77
C LEU A 246 -12.52 -6.45 16.19
N SER A 247 -12.80 -5.43 17.00
CA SER A 247 -13.65 -4.30 16.60
C SER A 247 -12.99 -3.38 15.57
N LEU A 248 -11.72 -3.03 15.74
CA LEU A 248 -11.02 -2.14 14.80
C LEU A 248 -10.77 -2.82 13.46
N SER A 249 -10.43 -4.12 13.45
CA SER A 249 -10.24 -4.87 12.20
C SER A 249 -11.54 -5.08 11.42
N ALA A 250 -12.71 -5.00 12.08
CA ALA A 250 -14.01 -5.08 11.43
C ALA A 250 -14.29 -3.91 10.46
N THR A 251 -13.55 -2.80 10.56
CA THR A 251 -13.61 -1.69 9.61
C THR A 251 -13.21 -2.10 8.18
N ALA A 252 -12.52 -3.24 8.01
CA ALA A 252 -12.26 -3.83 6.69
C ALA A 252 -13.55 -4.26 5.97
N ILE A 253 -14.61 -4.65 6.70
CA ILE A 253 -15.89 -5.10 6.12
C ILE A 253 -16.52 -3.97 5.27
N PRO A 254 -16.83 -2.78 5.82
CA PRO A 254 -17.36 -1.69 5.01
C PRO A 254 -16.35 -1.19 3.97
N ALA A 255 -15.04 -1.23 4.24
CA ALA A 255 -14.01 -0.82 3.29
C ALA A 255 -14.01 -1.69 2.01
N LEU A 256 -14.19 -3.01 2.15
CA LEU A 256 -14.32 -3.93 1.02
C LEU A 256 -15.50 -3.57 0.10
N ALA A 257 -16.69 -3.39 0.67
CA ALA A 257 -17.88 -2.98 -0.09
C ALA A 257 -17.72 -1.60 -0.72
N HIS A 258 -17.15 -0.64 0.01
CA HIS A 258 -16.92 0.72 -0.47
C HIS A 258 -15.97 0.74 -1.66
N GLY A 259 -14.80 0.09 -1.54
CA GLY A 259 -13.82 0.03 -2.63
C GLY A 259 -14.33 -0.74 -3.85
N ALA A 260 -15.03 -1.86 -3.63
CA ALA A 260 -15.63 -2.65 -4.71
C ALA A 260 -16.67 -1.83 -5.49
N THR A 261 -17.48 -1.03 -4.78
CA THR A 261 -18.46 -0.12 -5.39
C THR A 261 -17.79 0.96 -6.23
N ILE A 262 -16.71 1.57 -5.74
CA ILE A 262 -15.93 2.55 -6.52
C ILE A 262 -15.42 1.93 -7.82
N ALA A 263 -14.74 0.79 -7.73
CA ALA A 263 -14.16 0.13 -8.90
C ALA A 263 -15.23 -0.36 -9.89
N ALA A 264 -16.38 -0.86 -9.40
CA ALA A 264 -17.49 -1.29 -10.23
C ALA A 264 -18.10 -0.12 -11.02
N LYS A 265 -18.43 0.98 -10.34
CA LYS A 265 -19.01 2.17 -10.97
C LYS A 265 -18.03 2.81 -11.95
N TYR A 266 -16.77 2.95 -11.55
CA TYR A 266 -15.70 3.39 -12.45
C TYR A 266 -15.62 2.53 -13.71
N SER A 267 -15.56 1.20 -13.55
CA SER A 267 -15.45 0.26 -14.67
C SER A 267 -16.67 0.25 -15.59
N GLN A 268 -17.87 0.52 -15.04
CA GLN A 268 -19.10 0.61 -15.82
C GLN A 268 -19.13 1.84 -16.73
N ARG A 269 -18.49 2.94 -16.34
CA ARG A 269 -18.47 4.18 -17.11
C ARG A 269 -17.21 4.38 -17.94
N ARG A 270 -16.06 3.86 -17.49
CA ARG A 270 -14.78 4.08 -18.15
C ARG A 270 -14.74 3.31 -19.46
N LEU A 271 -14.44 3.99 -20.56
CA LEU A 271 -14.29 3.37 -21.87
C LEU A 271 -12.84 2.98 -22.16
N VAL A 272 -12.68 2.00 -23.05
CA VAL A 272 -11.44 1.60 -23.71
C VAL A 272 -11.70 1.35 -25.20
N THR A 273 -10.67 0.91 -25.94
CA THR A 273 -10.68 0.63 -27.39
C THR A 273 -12.03 0.12 -27.92
N GLY A 274 -12.59 0.84 -28.89
CA GLY A 274 -13.88 0.56 -29.50
C GLY A 274 -15.08 1.07 -28.70
N GLY A 275 -14.87 1.99 -27.76
CA GLY A 275 -15.93 2.64 -26.98
C GLY A 275 -16.63 1.70 -25.98
N LYS A 276 -15.98 0.59 -25.59
CA LYS A 276 -16.56 -0.39 -24.67
C LYS A 276 -16.21 -0.05 -23.22
N PRO A 277 -17.14 -0.19 -22.27
CA PRO A 277 -16.83 0.02 -20.87
C PRO A 277 -15.86 -1.06 -20.36
N VAL A 278 -14.92 -0.71 -19.47
CA VAL A 278 -13.90 -1.66 -19.00
C VAL A 278 -14.52 -2.83 -18.23
N ILE A 279 -15.70 -2.64 -17.62
CA ILE A 279 -16.45 -3.74 -16.98
C ILE A 279 -16.82 -4.86 -17.97
N ALA A 280 -16.79 -4.64 -19.28
CA ALA A 280 -17.02 -5.68 -20.27
C ALA A 280 -15.89 -6.72 -20.34
N PHE A 281 -14.73 -6.44 -19.75
CA PHE A 281 -13.56 -7.31 -19.79
C PHE A 281 -13.47 -8.18 -18.50
N PRO A 282 -13.38 -9.52 -18.62
CA PRO A 282 -13.34 -10.41 -17.46
C PRO A 282 -12.22 -10.15 -16.44
N THR A 283 -11.14 -9.51 -16.87
CA THR A 283 -10.03 -9.09 -16.00
C THR A 283 -10.43 -8.00 -14.98
N GLN A 284 -11.61 -7.40 -15.13
CA GLN A 284 -12.21 -6.50 -14.12
C GLN A 284 -13.09 -7.24 -13.13
N HIS A 285 -13.65 -8.40 -13.49
CA HIS A 285 -14.74 -9.03 -12.73
C HIS A 285 -14.25 -9.60 -11.39
N GLY A 286 -13.18 -10.40 -11.43
CA GLY A 286 -12.63 -11.11 -10.27
C GLY A 286 -12.40 -10.16 -9.08
N PRO A 287 -11.46 -9.21 -9.14
CA PRO A 287 -11.13 -8.34 -8.01
C PRO A 287 -12.34 -7.63 -7.37
N ILE A 288 -13.34 -7.23 -8.17
CA ILE A 288 -14.55 -6.56 -7.69
C ILE A 288 -15.48 -7.54 -6.97
N LEU A 289 -15.76 -8.69 -7.58
CA LEU A 289 -16.67 -9.69 -7.02
C LEU A 289 -16.06 -10.38 -5.79
N GLU A 290 -14.75 -10.61 -5.80
CA GLU A 290 -13.99 -11.14 -4.65
C GLU A 290 -14.18 -10.26 -3.42
N ALA A 291 -14.01 -8.94 -3.57
CA ALA A 291 -14.17 -7.99 -2.48
C ALA A 291 -15.61 -7.96 -1.92
N PHE A 292 -16.63 -8.08 -2.79
CA PHE A 292 -18.01 -8.22 -2.32
C PHE A 292 -18.24 -9.54 -1.59
N ALA A 293 -17.73 -10.66 -2.10
CA ALA A 293 -17.88 -11.96 -1.44
C ALA A 293 -17.21 -11.96 -0.05
N GLN A 294 -16.00 -11.41 0.06
CA GLN A 294 -15.30 -11.21 1.32
C GLN A 294 -16.08 -10.31 2.28
N HIS A 295 -16.66 -9.20 1.81
CA HIS A 295 -17.50 -8.32 2.63
C HIS A 295 -18.65 -9.09 3.30
N PHE A 296 -19.41 -9.87 2.53
CA PHE A 296 -20.54 -10.62 3.08
C PHE A 296 -20.11 -11.73 4.03
N VAL A 297 -19.08 -12.50 3.67
CA VAL A 297 -18.56 -13.61 4.49
C VAL A 297 -17.96 -13.10 5.81
N LEU A 298 -17.14 -12.04 5.75
CA LEU A 298 -16.55 -11.42 6.94
C LEU A 298 -17.62 -10.76 7.82
N GLY A 299 -18.70 -10.22 7.25
CA GLY A 299 -19.84 -9.70 8.02
C GLY A 299 -20.45 -10.75 8.93
N VAL A 300 -20.69 -11.97 8.42
CA VAL A 300 -21.23 -13.08 9.20
C VAL A 300 -20.20 -13.61 10.21
N PHE A 301 -18.93 -13.73 9.80
CA PHE A 301 -17.85 -14.15 10.70
C PHE A 301 -17.71 -13.20 11.90
N TYR A 302 -17.75 -11.89 11.64
CA TYR A 302 -17.70 -10.85 12.67
C TYR A 302 -18.87 -10.94 13.64
N GLN A 303 -20.09 -11.12 13.14
CA GLN A 303 -21.28 -11.28 14.00
C GLN A 303 -21.13 -12.48 14.95
N ARG A 304 -20.65 -13.61 14.45
CA ARG A 304 -20.42 -14.81 15.27
C ARG A 304 -19.29 -14.60 16.29
N ALA A 305 -18.20 -13.95 15.89
CA ALA A 305 -17.12 -13.58 16.79
C ALA A 305 -17.59 -12.61 17.90
N ALA A 306 -18.38 -11.58 17.55
CA ALA A 306 -18.96 -10.63 18.48
C ALA A 306 -19.87 -11.32 19.51
N MET A 307 -20.73 -12.25 19.08
CA MET A 307 -21.56 -13.04 19.99
C MET A 307 -20.72 -13.87 20.98
N ALA A 308 -19.57 -14.41 20.56
CA ALA A 308 -18.67 -15.12 21.46
C ALA A 308 -18.09 -14.19 22.55
N PHE A 309 -17.77 -12.94 22.21
CA PHE A 309 -17.37 -11.92 23.18
C PHE A 309 -18.50 -11.50 24.13
N MET A 310 -19.75 -11.77 23.81
CA MET A 310 -20.88 -11.52 24.72
C MET A 310 -21.20 -12.73 25.62
N ARG A 311 -20.68 -13.94 25.30
CA ARG A 311 -20.98 -15.17 26.05
C ARG A 311 -20.37 -15.14 27.45
N PRO A 312 -21.19 -15.22 28.53
CA PRO A 312 -20.69 -15.31 29.89
C PRO A 312 -19.80 -16.55 30.09
N GLY A 313 -18.73 -16.42 30.88
CA GLY A 313 -17.85 -17.54 31.23
C GLY A 313 -16.87 -17.99 30.13
N LEU A 314 -16.96 -17.47 28.90
CA LEU A 314 -15.96 -17.77 27.86
C LEU A 314 -14.62 -17.13 28.22
N SER A 315 -13.55 -17.93 28.23
CA SER A 315 -12.23 -17.48 28.66
C SER A 315 -11.67 -16.36 27.78
N MET A 316 -10.83 -15.52 28.38
CA MET A 316 -10.15 -14.43 27.69
C MET A 316 -9.21 -14.93 26.60
N ASP A 317 -8.54 -16.06 26.82
CA ASP A 317 -7.62 -16.64 25.83
C ASP A 317 -8.37 -17.10 24.57
N VAL A 318 -9.55 -17.72 24.71
CA VAL A 318 -10.38 -18.11 23.56
C VAL A 318 -10.87 -16.87 22.80
N ARG A 319 -11.38 -15.86 23.51
CA ARG A 319 -11.81 -14.59 22.90
C ARG A 319 -10.67 -13.91 22.14
N HIS A 320 -9.46 -13.90 22.72
CA HIS A 320 -8.28 -13.36 22.05
C HIS A 320 -7.94 -14.17 20.79
N GLY A 321 -7.95 -15.51 20.86
CA GLY A 321 -7.71 -16.36 19.70
C GLY A 321 -8.70 -16.12 18.56
N ILE A 322 -9.99 -15.96 18.89
CA ILE A 322 -11.04 -15.57 17.92
C ILE A 322 -10.72 -14.23 17.25
N ALA A 323 -10.38 -13.22 18.04
CA ALA A 323 -10.04 -11.89 17.52
C ALA A 323 -8.80 -11.94 16.62
N THR A 324 -7.79 -12.74 16.98
CA THR A 324 -6.58 -12.94 16.16
C THR A 324 -6.91 -13.58 14.81
N CYS A 325 -7.73 -14.65 14.79
CA CYS A 325 -8.18 -15.28 13.54
C CYS A 325 -8.96 -14.30 12.65
N PHE A 326 -9.92 -13.57 13.23
CA PHE A 326 -10.69 -12.58 12.48
C PHE A 326 -9.79 -11.47 11.93
N LYS A 327 -8.93 -10.90 12.77
CA LYS A 327 -8.03 -9.81 12.41
C LYS A 327 -7.09 -10.19 11.27
N ALA A 328 -6.50 -11.38 11.32
CA ALA A 328 -5.58 -11.86 10.28
C ALA A 328 -6.27 -11.91 8.91
N VAL A 329 -7.46 -12.52 8.84
CA VAL A 329 -8.23 -12.63 7.58
C VAL A 329 -8.75 -11.27 7.11
N ALA A 330 -9.40 -10.51 7.98
CA ALA A 330 -10.02 -9.23 7.61
C ALA A 330 -8.99 -8.19 7.14
N THR A 331 -7.83 -8.12 7.80
CA THR A 331 -6.77 -7.17 7.43
C THR A 331 -6.13 -7.55 6.10
N ARG A 332 -5.80 -8.83 5.90
CA ARG A 332 -5.25 -9.33 4.63
C ARG A 332 -6.22 -9.06 3.47
N ASP A 333 -7.47 -9.47 3.62
CA ASP A 333 -8.49 -9.33 2.57
C ASP A 333 -8.72 -7.85 2.23
N GLY A 334 -8.87 -7.00 3.24
CA GLY A 334 -9.06 -5.56 3.05
C GLY A 334 -7.88 -4.89 2.33
N GLN A 335 -6.64 -5.16 2.74
CA GLN A 335 -5.46 -4.56 2.12
C GLN A 335 -5.27 -5.05 0.67
N ASN A 336 -5.35 -6.37 0.45
CA ASN A 336 -5.21 -6.96 -0.89
C ASN A 336 -6.28 -6.44 -1.85
N ALA A 337 -7.53 -6.34 -1.39
CA ALA A 337 -8.63 -5.80 -2.19
C ALA A 337 -8.38 -4.34 -2.56
N MET A 338 -8.05 -3.46 -1.61
CA MET A 338 -7.84 -2.04 -1.91
C MET A 338 -6.71 -1.81 -2.91
N LEU A 339 -5.64 -2.62 -2.85
CA LEU A 339 -4.54 -2.59 -3.81
C LEU A 339 -5.03 -2.95 -5.22
N LYS A 340 -5.63 -4.14 -5.38
CA LYS A 340 -6.12 -4.65 -6.67
C LYS A 340 -7.18 -3.73 -7.30
N LEU A 341 -8.12 -3.24 -6.48
CA LEU A 341 -9.19 -2.35 -6.91
C LEU A 341 -8.66 -0.96 -7.31
N SER A 342 -7.65 -0.45 -6.61
CA SER A 342 -6.95 0.78 -7.01
C SER A 342 -6.30 0.63 -8.38
N GLU A 343 -5.67 -0.51 -8.68
CA GLU A 343 -5.06 -0.78 -9.99
C GLU A 343 -6.11 -0.92 -11.09
N ARG A 344 -7.28 -1.50 -10.78
CA ARG A 344 -8.43 -1.52 -11.71
C ARG A 344 -8.89 -0.11 -12.12
N CYS A 345 -8.61 0.89 -11.29
CA CYS A 345 -8.93 2.30 -11.55
C CYS A 345 -7.77 3.08 -12.20
N GLY A 346 -6.67 2.42 -12.57
CA GLY A 346 -5.49 3.05 -13.17
C GLY A 346 -4.91 4.19 -12.31
N ALA A 347 -4.37 5.22 -12.96
CA ALA A 347 -3.77 6.36 -12.27
C ALA A 347 -4.75 7.10 -11.35
N GLN A 348 -6.05 7.11 -11.67
CA GLN A 348 -7.08 7.74 -10.84
C GLN A 348 -7.24 7.03 -9.47
N GLY A 349 -7.00 5.72 -9.39
CA GLY A 349 -7.03 4.97 -8.13
C GLY A 349 -5.93 5.35 -7.12
N LEU A 350 -4.87 6.04 -7.59
CA LEU A 350 -3.73 6.45 -6.77
C LEU A 350 -3.98 7.72 -5.94
N PHE A 351 -5.09 8.42 -6.16
CA PHE A 351 -5.39 9.67 -5.47
C PHE A 351 -6.33 9.49 -4.29
N ASN A 352 -6.02 10.16 -3.16
CA ASN A 352 -6.79 10.04 -1.92
C ASN A 352 -8.23 10.53 -2.04
N TYR A 353 -8.53 11.49 -2.93
CA TYR A 353 -9.90 11.95 -3.15
C TYR A 353 -10.82 10.86 -3.74
N ASN A 354 -10.25 9.74 -4.22
CA ASN A 354 -10.99 8.54 -4.64
C ASN A 354 -10.99 7.43 -3.57
N GLY A 355 -10.42 7.64 -2.38
CA GLY A 355 -10.54 6.77 -1.20
C GLY A 355 -9.73 5.48 -1.19
N LEU A 356 -9.48 4.83 -2.33
CA LEU A 356 -8.86 3.48 -2.38
C LEU A 356 -7.46 3.43 -1.77
N SER A 357 -6.57 4.33 -2.18
CA SER A 357 -5.19 4.38 -1.66
C SER A 357 -5.12 4.83 -0.19
N GLN A 358 -6.07 5.67 0.25
CA GLN A 358 -6.18 6.11 1.64
C GLN A 358 -6.67 4.99 2.56
N MET A 359 -7.73 4.29 2.17
CA MET A 359 -8.24 3.12 2.89
C MET A 359 -7.17 2.03 3.02
N HIS A 360 -6.38 1.78 1.97
CA HIS A 360 -5.23 0.88 2.06
C HIS A 360 -4.24 1.32 3.14
N ALA A 361 -3.84 2.60 3.16
CA ALA A 361 -2.92 3.13 4.17
C ALA A 361 -3.49 3.08 5.61
N ASP A 362 -4.79 3.31 5.77
CA ASP A 362 -5.48 3.24 7.06
C ASP A 362 -5.55 1.78 7.57
N LEU A 363 -5.89 0.81 6.71
CA LEU A 363 -5.89 -0.62 7.03
C LEU A 363 -4.50 -1.17 7.37
N ARG A 364 -3.42 -0.58 6.86
CA ARG A 364 -2.05 -0.92 7.30
C ARG A 364 -1.78 -0.52 8.75
N GLY A 365 -2.39 0.57 9.22
CA GLY A 365 -2.37 0.92 10.64
C GLY A 365 -3.02 -0.16 11.52
N ASN A 366 -4.14 -0.72 11.06
CA ASN A 366 -4.89 -1.75 11.79
C ASN A 366 -4.11 -3.08 11.94
N ALA A 367 -3.23 -3.40 10.99
CA ALA A 367 -2.37 -4.58 11.06
C ALA A 367 -1.42 -4.55 12.28
N VAL A 368 -1.01 -3.35 12.70
CA VAL A 368 -0.04 -3.13 13.78
C VAL A 368 -0.71 -2.69 15.09
N ALA A 369 -1.76 -1.86 15.02
CA ALA A 369 -2.51 -1.40 16.19
C ALA A 369 -3.24 -2.57 16.88
N GLU A 370 -3.44 -2.52 18.20
CA GLU A 370 -4.12 -3.59 18.96
C GLU A 370 -3.46 -4.97 18.82
N GLY A 371 -2.13 -4.99 18.71
CA GLY A 371 -1.28 -6.17 18.57
C GLY A 371 -0.93 -6.48 17.12
N ASP A 372 0.38 -6.56 16.83
CA ASP A 372 0.88 -6.93 15.51
C ASP A 372 0.41 -8.34 15.11
N ILE A 373 -0.09 -8.50 13.88
CA ILE A 373 -0.68 -9.77 13.40
C ILE A 373 0.29 -10.93 13.53
N LEU A 374 1.58 -10.75 13.23
CA LEU A 374 2.56 -11.84 13.33
C LEU A 374 2.76 -12.24 14.80
N VAL A 375 2.95 -11.28 15.70
CA VAL A 375 3.13 -11.58 17.13
C VAL A 375 1.89 -12.23 17.73
N LEU A 376 0.70 -11.74 17.38
CA LEU A 376 -0.56 -12.36 17.79
C LEU A 376 -0.69 -13.79 17.26
N SER A 377 -0.28 -14.02 16.01
CA SER A 377 -0.32 -15.34 15.39
C SER A 377 0.66 -16.32 16.01
N ILE A 378 1.89 -15.86 16.30
CA ILE A 378 2.90 -16.64 17.03
C ILE A 378 2.34 -17.10 18.38
N ARG A 379 1.75 -16.17 19.14
CA ARG A 379 1.14 -16.49 20.43
C ARG A 379 0.03 -17.52 20.27
N LEU A 380 -0.94 -17.27 19.37
CA LEU A 380 -2.07 -18.17 19.17
C LEU A 380 -1.63 -19.58 18.78
N VAL A 381 -0.81 -19.71 17.72
CA VAL A 381 -0.36 -21.02 17.24
C VAL A 381 0.44 -21.77 18.31
N THR A 382 1.32 -21.09 19.04
CA THR A 382 2.08 -21.71 20.13
C THR A 382 1.15 -22.27 21.20
N GLU A 383 0.12 -21.53 21.62
CA GLU A 383 -0.82 -21.98 22.65
C GLU A 383 -1.69 -23.15 22.17
N LEU A 384 -2.11 -23.15 20.90
CA LEU A 384 -2.86 -24.26 20.28
C LEU A 384 -1.99 -25.53 20.16
N LEU A 385 -0.72 -25.39 19.78
CA LEU A 385 0.21 -26.52 19.70
C LEU A 385 0.50 -27.14 21.07
N LEU A 386 0.55 -26.31 22.12
CA LEU A 386 0.72 -26.76 23.51
C LEU A 386 -0.58 -27.28 24.14
N GLY A 387 -1.71 -27.26 23.42
CA GLY A 387 -3.00 -27.76 23.91
C GLY A 387 -3.58 -26.94 25.07
N ARG A 388 -3.28 -25.64 25.14
CA ARG A 388 -3.71 -24.78 26.26
C ARG A 388 -5.22 -24.47 26.21
N TYR A 389 -5.77 -24.34 25.01
CA TYR A 389 -7.19 -24.17 24.73
C TYR A 389 -7.49 -24.54 23.27
N ALA A 390 -8.77 -24.60 22.92
CA ALA A 390 -9.26 -24.81 21.56
C ALA A 390 -10.26 -23.70 21.18
N LEU A 391 -10.38 -23.42 19.88
CA LEU A 391 -11.28 -22.40 19.35
C LEU A 391 -12.52 -22.99 18.66
N ASP A 392 -12.40 -24.22 18.16
CA ASP A 392 -13.38 -24.87 17.29
C ASP A 392 -14.78 -24.97 17.90
N GLU A 393 -14.91 -25.12 19.22
CA GLU A 393 -16.22 -25.20 19.89
C GLU A 393 -17.11 -23.98 19.57
N VAL A 394 -16.52 -22.78 19.39
CA VAL A 394 -17.26 -21.55 19.11
C VAL A 394 -17.88 -21.58 17.71
N PHE A 395 -17.17 -22.17 16.74
CA PHE A 395 -17.54 -22.12 15.32
C PHE A 395 -18.18 -23.41 14.80
N PHE A 396 -17.90 -24.56 15.42
CA PHE A 396 -18.33 -25.87 14.92
C PHE A 396 -19.41 -26.53 15.77
N SER A 397 -19.58 -26.12 17.03
CA SER A 397 -20.57 -26.73 17.92
C SER A 397 -21.99 -26.63 17.35
N GLY A 398 -22.71 -27.77 17.34
CA GLY A 398 -24.07 -27.89 16.83
C GLY A 398 -24.20 -27.94 15.30
N LEU A 399 -23.09 -27.91 14.55
CA LEU A 399 -23.11 -28.00 13.08
C LEU A 399 -22.97 -29.45 12.59
N PRO A 400 -23.57 -29.79 11.42
CA PRO A 400 -23.45 -31.12 10.86
C PRO A 400 -22.02 -31.40 10.38
N VAL A 401 -21.55 -32.64 10.56
CA VAL A 401 -20.20 -33.08 10.13
C VAL A 401 -19.96 -32.82 8.64
N SER A 402 -20.98 -32.95 7.80
CA SER A 402 -20.90 -32.67 6.36
C SER A 402 -20.52 -31.23 6.02
N LEU A 403 -20.80 -30.26 6.91
CA LEU A 403 -20.36 -28.88 6.73
C LEU A 403 -18.91 -28.69 7.18
N LEU A 404 -18.47 -29.43 8.20
CA LEU A 404 -17.12 -29.35 8.74
C LEU A 404 -16.11 -30.08 7.84
N ASP A 405 -16.54 -31.12 7.12
CA ASP A 405 -15.74 -31.79 6.09
C ASP A 405 -15.71 -30.97 4.80
N ASN A 406 -14.99 -29.86 4.81
CA ASN A 406 -14.76 -29.01 3.66
C ASN A 406 -13.25 -28.74 3.46
N PRO A 407 -12.82 -28.31 2.25
CA PRO A 407 -11.41 -28.09 1.95
C PRO A 407 -10.68 -27.13 2.90
N LEU A 408 -11.33 -26.04 3.33
CA LEU A 408 -10.69 -25.02 4.18
C LEU A 408 -10.49 -25.51 5.61
N THR A 409 -11.45 -26.27 6.15
CA THR A 409 -11.31 -26.89 7.48
C THR A 409 -10.21 -27.95 7.48
N ARG A 410 -10.17 -28.82 6.46
CA ARG A 410 -9.09 -29.80 6.29
C ARG A 410 -7.72 -29.13 6.13
N HIS A 411 -7.66 -27.99 5.44
CA HIS A 411 -6.43 -27.20 5.30
C HIS A 411 -5.94 -26.66 6.65
N ALA A 412 -6.80 -25.99 7.41
CA ALA A 412 -6.46 -25.46 8.72
C ALA A 412 -5.97 -26.55 9.69
N GLU A 413 -6.69 -27.68 9.75
CA GLU A 413 -6.30 -28.85 10.55
C GLU A 413 -4.98 -29.46 10.08
N GLY A 414 -4.80 -29.59 8.76
CA GLY A 414 -3.58 -30.09 8.15
C GLY A 414 -2.35 -29.25 8.51
N LEU A 415 -2.46 -27.92 8.39
CA LEU A 415 -1.38 -27.00 8.76
C LEU A 415 -1.02 -27.09 10.25
N LEU A 416 -2.00 -27.12 11.14
CA LEU A 416 -1.78 -27.30 12.58
C LEU A 416 -1.16 -28.66 12.90
N SER A 417 -1.60 -29.71 12.22
CA SER A 417 -1.04 -31.06 12.35
C SER A 417 0.41 -31.12 11.90
N THR A 418 0.76 -30.52 10.75
CA THR A 418 2.15 -30.39 10.30
C THR A 418 2.99 -29.64 11.34
N ALA A 419 2.53 -28.48 11.83
CA ALA A 419 3.26 -27.71 12.83
C ALA A 419 3.44 -28.48 14.15
N ARG A 420 2.45 -29.30 14.54
CA ARG A 420 2.55 -30.20 15.70
C ARG A 420 3.59 -31.29 15.48
N SER A 421 3.61 -31.91 14.31
CA SER A 421 4.64 -32.88 13.92
C SER A 421 6.03 -32.26 13.91
N THR A 422 6.17 -31.02 13.43
CA THR A 422 7.44 -30.27 13.48
C THR A 422 7.87 -29.99 14.93
N LEU A 423 6.94 -29.57 15.80
CA LEU A 423 7.22 -29.31 17.21
C LEU A 423 7.74 -30.55 17.92
N PHE A 424 7.06 -31.70 17.79
CA PHE A 424 7.44 -32.92 18.51
C PHE A 424 8.55 -33.73 17.83
N GLY A 425 8.76 -33.55 16.52
CA GLY A 425 9.87 -34.13 15.76
C GLY A 425 11.12 -33.26 15.80
N PRO A 426 11.42 -32.48 14.73
CA PRO A 426 12.60 -31.61 14.64
C PRO A 426 12.86 -30.72 15.87
N CYS A 427 11.82 -30.12 16.47
CA CYS A 427 11.99 -29.24 17.63
C CYS A 427 12.02 -29.97 18.98
N LYS A 428 11.90 -31.31 19.00
CA LYS A 428 11.98 -32.18 20.20
C LYS A 428 11.04 -31.78 21.35
N GLY A 429 9.86 -31.24 21.03
CA GLY A 429 8.87 -30.75 21.99
C GLY A 429 9.19 -29.39 22.63
N VAL A 430 10.26 -28.71 22.18
CA VAL A 430 10.71 -27.45 22.78
C VAL A 430 10.28 -26.25 21.94
N HIS A 431 9.18 -25.60 22.34
CA HIS A 431 8.60 -24.43 21.66
C HIS A 431 9.44 -23.13 21.76
N ARG A 432 10.56 -23.16 22.49
CA ARG A 432 11.53 -22.04 22.58
C ARG A 432 12.89 -22.38 21.96
N SER A 433 12.98 -23.48 21.24
CA SER A 433 14.19 -23.87 20.54
C SER A 433 14.41 -22.99 19.31
N GLU A 434 15.67 -22.91 18.86
CA GLU A 434 16.01 -22.23 17.62
C GLU A 434 15.33 -22.88 16.40
N GLU A 435 15.19 -24.20 16.39
CA GLU A 435 14.46 -24.91 15.33
C GLU A 435 12.98 -24.56 15.30
N PHE A 436 12.32 -24.41 16.45
CA PHE A 436 10.95 -23.90 16.49
C PHE A 436 10.88 -22.48 15.92
N ALA A 437 11.84 -21.64 16.31
CA ALA A 437 11.90 -20.26 15.89
C ALA A 437 12.06 -20.11 14.37
N ARG A 438 12.84 -20.99 13.74
CA ARG A 438 13.09 -20.97 12.29
C ARG A 438 11.99 -21.64 11.45
N ARG A 439 11.39 -22.73 11.95
CA ARG A 439 10.44 -23.55 11.16
C ARG A 439 8.98 -23.19 11.36
N ILE A 440 8.60 -22.82 12.58
CA ILE A 440 7.18 -22.63 12.95
C ILE A 440 6.80 -21.15 12.99
N LEU A 441 7.61 -20.27 13.60
CA LEU A 441 7.24 -18.85 13.74
C LEU A 441 6.93 -18.16 12.41
N PRO A 442 7.70 -18.36 11.32
CA PRO A 442 7.38 -17.74 10.02
C PRO A 442 6.06 -18.24 9.42
N GLN A 443 5.60 -19.43 9.82
CA GLN A 443 4.36 -20.05 9.32
C GLN A 443 3.13 -19.66 10.15
N CYS A 444 3.31 -19.04 11.32
CA CYS A 444 2.20 -18.81 12.26
C CYS A 444 1.08 -17.96 11.66
N THR A 445 1.38 -16.88 10.93
CA THR A 445 0.35 -16.05 10.30
C THR A 445 -0.46 -16.86 9.29
N LYS A 446 0.19 -17.66 8.43
CA LYS A 446 -0.47 -18.53 7.45
C LYS A 446 -1.39 -19.57 8.11
N ILE A 447 -0.96 -20.15 9.24
CA ILE A 447 -1.78 -21.09 10.03
C ILE A 447 -3.03 -20.37 10.59
N VAL A 448 -2.86 -19.20 11.20
CA VAL A 448 -3.98 -18.43 11.76
C VAL A 448 -4.96 -17.98 10.69
N GLU A 449 -4.46 -17.55 9.54
CA GLU A 449 -5.29 -17.19 8.39
C GLU A 449 -6.10 -18.38 7.88
N ALA A 450 -5.51 -19.58 7.77
CA ALA A 450 -6.24 -20.79 7.37
C ALA A 450 -7.36 -21.13 8.35
N ILE A 451 -7.08 -21.07 9.67
CA ILE A 451 -8.09 -21.26 10.72
C ILE A 451 -9.21 -20.22 10.58
N GLY A 452 -8.85 -18.94 10.43
CA GLY A 452 -9.81 -17.86 10.27
C GLY A 452 -10.67 -18.00 9.01
N MET A 453 -10.08 -18.39 7.87
CA MET A 453 -10.81 -18.61 6.63
C MET A 453 -11.81 -19.77 6.75
N SER A 454 -11.41 -20.86 7.41
CA SER A 454 -12.29 -21.99 7.74
C SER A 454 -13.49 -21.52 8.58
N TYR A 455 -13.24 -20.76 9.66
CA TYR A 455 -14.31 -20.21 10.50
C TYR A 455 -15.22 -19.25 9.74
N ALA A 456 -14.66 -18.40 8.88
CA ALA A 456 -15.43 -17.47 8.07
C ALA A 456 -16.36 -18.21 7.09
N TYR A 457 -15.83 -19.20 6.37
CA TYR A 457 -16.61 -20.01 5.43
C TYR A 457 -17.72 -20.81 6.11
N VAL A 458 -17.40 -21.54 7.18
CA VAL A 458 -18.38 -22.32 7.95
C VAL A 458 -19.45 -21.41 8.55
N SER A 459 -19.08 -20.22 9.04
CA SER A 459 -20.03 -19.22 9.53
C SER A 459 -20.97 -18.75 8.42
N ALA A 460 -20.44 -18.45 7.23
CA ALA A 460 -21.25 -17.99 6.10
C ALA A 460 -22.24 -19.05 5.59
N VAL A 461 -21.79 -20.30 5.43
CA VAL A 461 -22.66 -21.39 4.97
C VAL A 461 -23.71 -21.73 6.03
N SER A 462 -23.34 -21.79 7.32
CA SER A 462 -24.30 -22.06 8.40
C SER A 462 -25.33 -20.94 8.58
N ALA A 463 -25.01 -19.71 8.22
CA ALA A 463 -25.95 -18.58 8.21
C ALA A 463 -26.86 -18.56 6.96
N GLY A 464 -26.71 -19.50 6.02
CA GLY A 464 -27.51 -19.55 4.79
C GLY A 464 -27.18 -18.43 3.80
N LEU A 465 -25.93 -17.96 3.77
CA LEU A 465 -25.49 -17.01 2.77
C LEU A 465 -25.57 -17.64 1.37
N ASP A 466 -25.88 -16.83 0.36
CA ASP A 466 -26.05 -17.27 -1.04
C ASP A 466 -24.86 -18.13 -1.51
N GLU A 467 -25.13 -19.30 -2.07
CA GLU A 467 -24.11 -20.28 -2.49
C GLU A 467 -23.11 -19.71 -3.51
N ARG A 468 -23.52 -18.70 -4.29
CA ARG A 468 -22.62 -18.02 -5.25
C ARG A 468 -21.61 -17.12 -4.54
N ILE A 469 -21.98 -16.56 -3.39
CA ILE A 469 -21.07 -15.79 -2.53
C ILE A 469 -20.09 -16.74 -1.84
N THR A 470 -20.60 -17.80 -1.19
CA THR A 470 -19.74 -18.75 -0.46
C THR A 470 -18.87 -19.56 -1.42
N GLY A 471 -19.37 -19.92 -2.60
CA GLY A 471 -18.63 -20.59 -3.66
C GLY A 471 -17.49 -19.72 -4.23
N LEU A 472 -17.74 -18.44 -4.47
CA LEU A 472 -16.68 -17.51 -4.88
C LEU A 472 -15.65 -17.31 -3.77
N TYR A 473 -16.08 -17.11 -2.52
CA TYR A 473 -15.16 -17.01 -1.39
C TYR A 473 -14.30 -18.28 -1.23
N LEU A 474 -14.90 -19.47 -1.38
CA LEU A 474 -14.18 -20.74 -1.35
C LEU A 474 -13.12 -20.81 -2.46
N ALA A 475 -13.49 -20.51 -3.71
CA ALA A 475 -12.54 -20.54 -4.83
C ALA A 475 -11.35 -19.58 -4.61
N VAL A 476 -11.62 -18.38 -4.07
CA VAL A 476 -10.58 -17.41 -3.70
C VAL A 476 -9.70 -17.94 -2.57
N ALA A 477 -10.29 -18.51 -1.52
CA ALA A 477 -9.55 -19.07 -0.39
C ALA A 477 -8.64 -20.25 -0.81
N LEU A 478 -9.09 -21.08 -1.76
CA LEU A 478 -8.29 -22.18 -2.31
C LEU A 478 -7.07 -21.67 -3.10
N ARG A 479 -7.17 -20.51 -3.75
CA ARG A 479 -6.08 -19.89 -4.51
C ARG A 479 -4.91 -19.48 -3.61
N GLU A 480 -5.15 -19.18 -2.34
CA GLU A 480 -4.11 -18.68 -1.41
C GLU A 480 -3.10 -19.74 -0.96
N ASP A 481 -3.43 -21.04 -1.06
CA ASP A 481 -2.50 -22.14 -0.75
C ASP A 481 -2.69 -23.35 -1.68
N GLN A 482 -2.70 -23.11 -2.99
CA GLN A 482 -2.92 -24.15 -4.01
C GLN A 482 -2.05 -25.40 -3.79
N GLY A 483 -0.79 -25.21 -3.38
CA GLY A 483 0.14 -26.30 -3.14
C GLY A 483 -0.34 -27.28 -2.07
N TRP A 484 -0.97 -26.80 -1.00
CA TRP A 484 -1.52 -27.68 0.02
C TRP A 484 -2.68 -28.52 -0.53
N TYR A 485 -3.61 -27.90 -1.26
CA TYR A 485 -4.78 -28.59 -1.80
C TYR A 485 -4.42 -29.59 -2.90
N ILE A 486 -3.41 -29.27 -3.72
CA ILE A 486 -2.87 -30.19 -4.71
C ILE A 486 -2.26 -31.42 -4.02
N GLU A 487 -1.38 -31.21 -3.04
CA GLU A 487 -0.67 -32.29 -2.35
C GLU A 487 -1.61 -33.17 -1.50
N HIS A 488 -2.60 -32.59 -0.82
CA HIS A 488 -3.39 -33.30 0.20
C HIS A 488 -4.81 -33.68 -0.26
N LEU A 489 -5.38 -32.98 -1.23
CA LEU A 489 -6.72 -33.26 -1.76
C LEU A 489 -6.69 -33.80 -3.20
N GLY A 490 -5.53 -33.88 -3.85
CA GLY A 490 -5.39 -34.38 -5.21
C GLY A 490 -6.03 -33.46 -6.27
N LEU A 491 -6.24 -32.19 -5.95
CA LEU A 491 -6.66 -31.19 -6.92
C LEU A 491 -5.51 -30.86 -7.89
N THR A 492 -5.84 -30.35 -9.07
CA THR A 492 -4.86 -29.80 -10.02
C THR A 492 -4.97 -28.28 -10.11
N GLN A 493 -3.91 -27.60 -10.54
CA GLN A 493 -3.99 -26.16 -10.84
C GLN A 493 -5.09 -25.84 -11.86
N GLY A 494 -5.29 -26.73 -12.85
CA GLY A 494 -6.37 -26.60 -13.82
C GLY A 494 -7.77 -26.64 -13.17
N GLN A 495 -8.01 -27.56 -12.24
CA GLN A 495 -9.29 -27.65 -11.53
C GLN A 495 -9.56 -26.42 -10.65
N LEU A 496 -8.52 -25.91 -9.97
CA LEU A 496 -8.63 -24.71 -9.14
C LEU A 496 -8.97 -23.48 -9.98
N LEU A 497 -8.28 -23.30 -11.11
CA LEU A 497 -8.56 -22.22 -12.07
C LEU A 497 -9.98 -22.32 -12.64
N ASP A 498 -10.42 -23.52 -13.02
CA ASP A 498 -11.76 -23.75 -13.58
C ASP A 498 -12.85 -23.43 -12.56
N GLY A 499 -12.64 -23.80 -11.29
CA GLY A 499 -13.54 -23.46 -10.18
C GLY A 499 -13.65 -21.95 -9.97
N GLU A 500 -12.52 -21.23 -9.96
CA GLU A 500 -12.50 -19.77 -9.85
C GLU A 500 -13.22 -19.08 -11.02
N VAL A 501 -12.92 -19.51 -12.26
CA VAL A 501 -13.56 -18.97 -13.47
C VAL A 501 -15.08 -19.21 -13.43
N SER A 502 -15.53 -20.40 -13.01
CA SER A 502 -16.96 -20.69 -12.88
C SER A 502 -17.62 -19.81 -11.83
N ALA A 503 -17.02 -19.69 -10.65
CA ALA A 503 -17.57 -18.88 -9.56
C ALA A 503 -17.69 -17.40 -9.94
N VAL A 504 -16.67 -16.83 -10.61
CA VAL A 504 -16.72 -15.45 -11.13
C VAL A 504 -17.81 -15.30 -12.19
N LYS A 505 -17.92 -16.26 -13.12
CA LYS A 505 -18.93 -16.24 -14.18
C LYS A 505 -20.37 -16.31 -13.63
N GLU A 506 -20.60 -17.09 -12.59
CA GLU A 506 -21.90 -17.20 -11.91
C GLU A 506 -22.23 -15.98 -11.05
N ALA A 507 -21.21 -15.35 -10.45
CA ALA A 507 -21.36 -14.16 -9.62
C ALA A 507 -21.57 -12.88 -10.43
N PHE A 508 -20.93 -12.72 -11.59
CA PHE A 508 -20.94 -11.47 -12.36
C PHE A 508 -22.35 -10.92 -12.68
N PRO A 509 -23.33 -11.73 -13.12
CA PRO A 509 -24.71 -11.26 -13.32
C PRO A 509 -25.37 -10.66 -12.07
N LEU A 510 -24.87 -10.99 -10.88
CA LEU A 510 -25.38 -10.50 -9.59
C LEU A 510 -24.67 -9.24 -9.09
N LEU A 511 -23.67 -8.72 -9.81
CA LEU A 511 -22.90 -7.55 -9.38
C LEU A 511 -23.78 -6.38 -8.92
N GLY A 512 -24.81 -6.03 -9.70
CA GLY A 512 -25.75 -4.96 -9.35
C GLY A 512 -26.54 -5.26 -8.07
N LYS A 513 -26.94 -6.52 -7.86
CA LYS A 513 -27.63 -6.97 -6.64
C LYS A 513 -26.72 -6.91 -5.43
N TRP A 514 -25.48 -7.39 -5.54
CA TRP A 514 -24.50 -7.38 -4.44
C TRP A 514 -24.13 -5.95 -4.03
N MET A 515 -23.92 -5.06 -5.01
CA MET A 515 -23.68 -3.64 -4.77
C MET A 515 -24.86 -2.97 -4.07
N ALA A 516 -26.10 -3.30 -4.44
CA ALA A 516 -27.29 -2.79 -3.73
C ALA A 516 -27.42 -3.35 -2.31
N MET A 517 -27.17 -4.66 -2.11
CA MET A 517 -27.28 -5.33 -0.81
C MET A 517 -26.32 -4.78 0.24
N CYS A 518 -25.10 -4.40 -0.13
CA CYS A 518 -24.12 -3.87 0.84
C CYS A 518 -24.42 -2.41 1.27
N GLY A 519 -25.25 -1.67 0.53
CA GLY A 519 -25.65 -0.31 0.87
C GLY A 519 -24.53 0.74 0.85
N ALA A 520 -23.36 0.41 0.29
CA ALA A 520 -22.17 1.27 0.32
C ALA A 520 -22.28 2.50 -0.60
N GLU A 521 -23.05 2.42 -1.71
CA GLU A 521 -23.09 3.44 -2.77
C GLU A 521 -23.36 4.86 -2.26
N LYS A 522 -24.29 5.04 -1.31
CA LYS A 522 -24.63 6.36 -0.75
C LYS A 522 -23.49 6.99 0.08
N TYR A 523 -22.54 6.19 0.54
CA TYR A 523 -21.36 6.63 1.29
C TYR A 523 -20.16 6.92 0.38
N VAL A 524 -20.24 6.57 -0.90
CA VAL A 524 -19.15 6.78 -1.85
C VAL A 524 -19.13 8.22 -2.34
N LYS A 525 -18.03 8.91 -2.02
CA LYS A 525 -17.76 10.30 -2.43
C LYS A 525 -16.73 10.45 -3.54
N ALA A 526 -16.11 9.35 -3.97
CA ALA A 526 -15.11 9.35 -5.00
C ALA A 526 -15.68 9.96 -6.31
N PRO A 527 -15.09 11.04 -6.85
CA PRO A 527 -15.60 11.68 -8.07
C PRO A 527 -15.67 10.74 -9.27
N ILE A 528 -14.76 9.76 -9.35
CA ILE A 528 -14.61 8.88 -10.52
C ILE A 528 -15.77 7.91 -10.77
N VAL A 529 -16.73 7.81 -9.85
CA VAL A 529 -17.85 6.85 -9.96
C VAL A 529 -18.99 7.34 -10.85
N ASP A 530 -19.04 8.64 -11.13
CA ASP A 530 -20.08 9.28 -11.93
C ASP A 530 -19.49 10.36 -12.85
N LYS A 531 -20.08 10.56 -14.03
CA LYS A 531 -19.56 11.55 -15.00
C LYS A 531 -19.70 12.97 -14.48
N GLN A 532 -20.88 13.33 -13.98
CA GLN A 532 -21.16 14.68 -13.52
C GLN A 532 -20.30 15.01 -12.31
N ARG A 533 -20.18 14.10 -11.35
CA ARG A 533 -19.29 14.29 -10.19
C ARG A 533 -17.83 14.49 -10.58
N TRP A 534 -17.35 13.75 -11.58
CA TRP A 534 -15.99 13.94 -12.10
C TRP A 534 -15.83 15.32 -12.75
N ASP A 535 -16.79 15.75 -13.57
CA ASP A 535 -16.74 17.04 -14.25
C ASP A 535 -16.84 18.21 -13.25
N ASP A 536 -17.70 18.11 -12.22
CA ASP A 536 -17.80 19.06 -11.12
C ASP A 536 -16.48 19.15 -10.34
N PHE A 537 -15.85 18.00 -10.06
CA PHE A 537 -14.54 17.95 -9.41
C PHE A 537 -13.48 18.66 -10.26
N VAL A 538 -13.37 18.34 -11.55
CA VAL A 538 -12.42 19.01 -12.46
C VAL A 538 -12.71 20.51 -12.58
N GLY A 539 -13.98 20.91 -12.58
CA GLY A 539 -14.42 22.30 -12.56
C GLY A 539 -14.00 23.05 -11.29
N SER A 540 -13.90 22.36 -10.16
CA SER A 540 -13.48 22.93 -8.88
C SER A 540 -11.96 23.09 -8.71
N LEU A 541 -11.15 22.48 -9.58
CA LEU A 541 -9.69 22.54 -9.49
C LEU A 541 -9.17 23.95 -9.81
N LYS A 542 -8.06 24.34 -9.16
CA LYS A 542 -7.36 25.59 -9.47
C LYS A 542 -6.92 25.61 -10.93
N VAL A 543 -7.30 26.67 -11.65
CA VAL A 543 -7.04 26.88 -13.08
C VAL A 543 -5.99 27.96 -13.29
N PHE A 544 -5.14 27.79 -14.31
CA PHE A 544 -4.28 28.83 -14.85
C PHE A 544 -4.51 28.91 -16.36
N ASN A 545 -4.83 30.10 -16.87
CA ASN A 545 -5.25 30.35 -18.26
C ASN A 545 -4.77 31.72 -18.78
N GLY A 546 -3.47 32.02 -18.66
CA GLY A 546 -2.83 33.24 -19.20
C GLY A 546 -3.28 34.59 -18.61
N SER A 547 -4.41 34.65 -17.91
CA SER A 547 -4.96 35.85 -17.28
C SER A 547 -4.56 36.02 -15.80
N GLU A 548 -4.05 34.96 -15.17
CA GLU A 548 -3.57 34.94 -13.78
C GLU A 548 -2.10 34.47 -13.74
N GLY A 549 -1.25 35.15 -12.94
CA GLY A 549 0.18 34.83 -12.83
C GLY A 549 0.45 33.43 -12.26
N TYR A 550 1.40 32.71 -12.86
CA TYR A 550 1.71 31.29 -12.59
C TYR A 550 2.60 31.09 -11.34
N VAL A 551 3.38 32.10 -10.91
CA VAL A 551 4.35 31.99 -9.79
C VAL A 551 4.01 32.91 -8.61
N GLY A 552 3.93 32.35 -7.39
CA GLY A 552 3.88 33.09 -6.12
C GLY A 552 5.25 33.11 -5.42
N ASN A 553 5.67 34.26 -4.92
CA ASN A 553 6.98 34.49 -4.27
C ASN A 553 7.17 33.70 -2.95
N THR A 554 8.12 32.77 -2.88
CA THR A 554 8.62 32.24 -1.58
C THR A 554 10.14 31.96 -1.58
N PRO A 555 10.92 32.48 -0.61
CA PRO A 555 12.34 32.21 -0.48
C PRO A 555 12.59 30.91 0.33
N LEU A 556 13.26 29.91 -0.26
CA LEU A 556 13.40 28.57 0.31
C LEU A 556 14.79 27.96 0.10
N PHE A 557 15.64 28.10 1.10
CA PHE A 557 16.79 27.22 1.31
C PHE A 557 17.03 27.13 2.83
N LYS A 558 17.19 25.91 3.37
CA LYS A 558 17.53 25.53 4.77
C LYS A 558 16.43 24.91 5.67
N ARG A 559 15.51 24.07 5.17
CA ARG A 559 14.62 23.29 6.06
C ARG A 559 14.49 21.81 5.67
N PRO A 560 14.32 20.89 6.64
CA PRO A 560 13.99 19.49 6.38
C PRO A 560 12.68 19.36 5.58
N THR A 561 12.63 18.44 4.61
CA THR A 561 11.51 18.27 3.65
C THR A 561 10.15 18.02 4.31
N HIS A 562 10.12 17.41 5.50
CA HIS A 562 8.89 17.15 6.26
C HIS A 562 8.28 18.40 6.92
N SER A 563 8.97 19.55 6.89
CA SER A 563 8.53 20.82 7.51
C SER A 563 8.15 21.91 6.51
N LEU A 564 8.24 21.62 5.21
CA LEU A 564 7.94 22.55 4.12
C LEU A 564 6.45 22.56 3.79
N LYS A 565 5.93 23.72 3.41
CA LYS A 565 4.58 23.79 2.82
C LYS A 565 4.60 23.02 1.49
N PRO A 566 3.50 22.37 1.06
CA PRO A 566 3.49 21.58 -0.17
C PRO A 566 3.98 22.33 -1.42
N ALA A 567 3.63 23.62 -1.57
CA ALA A 567 4.11 24.46 -2.68
C ALA A 567 5.64 24.66 -2.67
N ASP A 568 6.21 24.80 -1.48
CA ASP A 568 7.64 24.98 -1.26
C ASP A 568 8.42 23.68 -1.62
N SER A 569 7.83 22.53 -1.28
CA SER A 569 8.38 21.21 -1.62
C SER A 569 8.42 20.97 -3.12
N VAL A 570 7.38 21.38 -3.86
CA VAL A 570 7.33 21.25 -5.33
C VAL A 570 8.44 22.06 -6.01
N ILE A 571 8.67 23.32 -5.59
CA ILE A 571 9.76 24.15 -6.12
C ILE A 571 11.12 23.52 -5.79
N LEU A 572 11.29 22.98 -4.57
CA LEU A 572 12.51 22.29 -4.19
C LEU A 572 12.76 21.04 -5.04
N THR A 573 11.72 20.25 -5.36
CA THR A 573 11.80 19.10 -6.27
C THR A 573 12.37 19.49 -7.64
N VAL A 574 11.90 20.60 -8.22
CA VAL A 574 12.41 21.10 -9.51
C VAL A 574 13.88 21.52 -9.41
N LYS A 575 14.26 22.25 -8.35
CA LYS A 575 15.65 22.65 -8.14
C LYS A 575 16.59 21.45 -7.96
N LYS A 576 16.12 20.40 -7.26
CA LYS A 576 16.84 19.13 -7.14
C LYS A 576 16.99 18.48 -8.52
N ALA A 577 15.93 18.44 -9.33
CA ALA A 577 16.00 17.93 -10.70
C ALA A 577 17.01 18.71 -11.55
N GLN A 578 17.01 20.04 -11.50
CA GLN A 578 18.02 20.88 -12.18
C GLN A 578 19.44 20.54 -11.75
N LYS A 579 19.69 20.44 -10.43
CA LYS A 579 21.04 20.14 -9.93
C LYS A 579 21.48 18.73 -10.32
N LEU A 580 20.58 17.76 -10.27
CA LEU A 580 20.86 16.40 -10.72
C LEU A 580 21.12 16.35 -12.23
N ALA A 581 20.36 17.09 -13.05
CA ALA A 581 20.64 17.20 -14.48
C ALA A 581 22.06 17.74 -14.75
N GLU A 582 22.48 18.78 -14.03
CA GLU A 582 23.83 19.36 -14.10
C GLU A 582 24.91 18.35 -13.70
N VAL A 583 24.74 17.65 -12.58
CA VAL A 583 25.74 16.71 -12.02
C VAL A 583 25.84 15.43 -12.86
N CYS A 584 24.70 14.86 -13.26
CA CYS A 584 24.68 13.66 -14.09
C CYS A 584 25.24 13.96 -15.49
N ALA A 585 25.01 15.17 -16.01
CA ALA A 585 25.55 15.65 -17.28
C ALA A 585 25.38 14.64 -18.43
N LEU A 586 24.17 14.08 -18.58
CA LEU A 586 23.86 13.22 -19.74
C LEU A 586 24.02 14.05 -21.01
N THR A 587 24.62 13.46 -22.04
CA THR A 587 24.74 14.09 -23.36
C THR A 587 23.59 13.68 -24.27
N LEU A 588 23.35 14.43 -25.34
CA LEU A 588 22.39 14.01 -26.38
C LEU A 588 22.77 12.65 -26.98
N ASN A 589 24.06 12.35 -27.11
CA ASN A 589 24.53 11.06 -27.58
C ASN A 589 24.20 9.93 -26.59
N ASP A 590 24.33 10.18 -25.27
CA ASP A 590 23.94 9.19 -24.25
C ASP A 590 22.47 8.80 -24.36
N ILE A 591 21.60 9.78 -24.58
CA ILE A 591 20.14 9.58 -24.71
C ILE A 591 19.77 8.94 -26.05
N ALA A 592 20.41 9.36 -27.14
CA ALA A 592 20.17 8.82 -28.48
C ALA A 592 20.61 7.36 -28.59
N SER A 593 21.80 7.05 -28.09
CA SER A 593 22.38 5.70 -28.15
C SER A 593 21.94 4.78 -27.01
N LEU A 594 21.23 5.31 -26.00
CA LEU A 594 20.92 4.62 -24.75
C LEU A 594 22.21 4.05 -24.13
N SER A 595 23.18 4.92 -23.88
CA SER A 595 24.51 4.55 -23.39
C SER A 595 24.45 3.93 -21.98
N PRO A 596 25.50 3.24 -21.51
CA PRO A 596 25.59 2.78 -20.13
C PRO A 596 25.28 3.89 -19.11
N LYS A 597 25.75 5.12 -19.37
CA LYS A 597 25.50 6.29 -18.52
C LYS A 597 24.00 6.63 -18.39
N PHE A 598 23.22 6.50 -19.47
CA PHE A 598 21.76 6.69 -19.44
C PHE A 598 21.07 5.65 -18.55
N TRP A 599 21.50 4.39 -18.63
CA TRP A 599 20.93 3.31 -17.82
C TRP A 599 21.33 3.40 -16.35
N GLU A 600 22.59 3.74 -16.06
CA GLU A 600 23.11 3.93 -14.71
C GLU A 600 22.42 5.08 -14.00
N PHE A 601 22.16 6.19 -14.71
CA PHE A 601 21.39 7.32 -14.18
C PHE A 601 20.08 6.86 -13.54
N HIS A 602 19.26 6.07 -14.22
CA HIS A 602 17.95 5.66 -13.68
C HIS A 602 18.03 4.67 -12.51
N MET A 603 19.19 4.03 -12.30
CA MET A 603 19.46 3.10 -11.21
C MET A 603 20.18 3.80 -10.03
N ASP A 604 20.42 5.11 -10.10
CA ASP A 604 21.16 5.83 -9.07
C ASP A 604 20.39 5.82 -7.73
N PRO A 605 20.99 5.34 -6.63
CA PRO A 605 20.34 5.29 -5.31
C PRO A 605 19.97 6.67 -4.74
N ILE A 606 20.48 7.78 -5.29
CA ILE A 606 20.07 9.12 -4.89
C ILE A 606 18.55 9.32 -4.98
N PHE A 607 17.88 8.63 -5.92
CA PHE A 607 16.44 8.71 -6.10
C PHE A 607 15.63 8.04 -4.99
N CYS A 608 16.26 7.22 -4.14
CA CYS A 608 15.63 6.69 -2.93
C CYS A 608 15.53 7.74 -1.81
N THR A 609 16.34 8.80 -1.86
CA THR A 609 16.24 9.95 -0.93
C THR A 609 15.10 10.88 -1.28
N ASN A 610 14.75 10.95 -2.57
CA ASN A 610 13.62 11.70 -3.07
C ASN A 610 13.25 11.21 -4.48
N PHE A 611 12.07 10.60 -4.61
CA PHE A 611 11.64 9.97 -5.84
C PHE A 611 11.15 10.98 -6.90
N ALA A 612 10.63 12.14 -6.49
CA ALA A 612 9.97 13.07 -7.41
C ALA A 612 10.89 13.66 -8.51
N PRO A 613 12.17 14.02 -8.23
CA PRO A 613 13.13 14.41 -9.26
C PRO A 613 13.37 13.34 -10.33
N LEU A 614 13.33 12.04 -9.97
CA LEU A 614 13.46 10.95 -10.94
C LEU A 614 12.33 11.03 -11.97
N VAL A 615 11.08 11.25 -11.52
CA VAL A 615 9.93 11.36 -12.42
C VAL A 615 10.14 12.48 -13.43
N LEU A 616 10.53 13.66 -12.94
CA LEU A 616 10.78 14.82 -13.81
C LEU A 616 11.91 14.55 -14.82
N LEU A 617 13.02 13.97 -14.37
CA LEU A 617 14.19 13.73 -15.22
C LEU A 617 14.00 12.54 -16.17
N ALA A 618 13.28 11.50 -15.76
CA ALA A 618 12.91 10.39 -16.64
C ALA A 618 12.00 10.89 -17.77
N ILE A 619 11.01 11.73 -17.46
CA ILE A 619 10.19 12.39 -18.50
C ILE A 619 11.07 13.24 -19.42
N GLN A 620 11.88 14.13 -18.83
CA GLN A 620 12.77 15.05 -19.56
C GLN A 620 13.69 14.31 -20.53
N PHE A 621 14.50 13.39 -20.02
CA PHE A 621 15.58 12.76 -20.79
C PHE A 621 15.07 11.64 -21.68
N ASN A 622 14.19 10.77 -21.20
CA ASN A 622 13.70 9.66 -22.00
C ASN A 622 12.58 10.08 -22.96
N THR A 623 11.45 10.55 -22.43
CA THR A 623 10.25 10.73 -23.26
C THR A 623 10.25 12.01 -24.08
N VAL A 624 10.82 13.11 -23.57
CA VAL A 624 10.84 14.40 -24.28
C VAL A 624 12.06 14.50 -25.18
N VAL A 625 13.26 14.57 -24.59
CA VAL A 625 14.52 14.70 -25.34
C VAL A 625 14.70 13.50 -26.28
N GLY A 626 14.44 12.28 -25.80
CA GLY A 626 14.54 11.08 -26.63
C GLY A 626 13.60 11.08 -27.85
N THR A 627 12.37 11.59 -27.74
CA THR A 627 11.44 11.69 -28.88
C THR A 627 11.87 12.80 -29.85
N ILE A 628 12.31 13.95 -29.35
CA ILE A 628 12.79 15.05 -30.21
C ILE A 628 14.05 14.63 -30.99
N LEU A 629 14.95 13.86 -30.37
CA LEU A 629 16.18 13.36 -31.00
C LEU A 629 15.92 12.46 -32.20
N ASP A 630 14.81 11.71 -32.23
CA ASP A 630 14.47 10.86 -33.37
C ASP A 630 14.20 11.67 -34.66
N HIS A 631 13.99 12.98 -34.52
CA HIS A 631 13.68 13.89 -35.63
C HIS A 631 14.76 14.95 -35.89
N VAL A 632 15.72 15.15 -34.97
CA VAL A 632 16.72 16.25 -35.05
C VAL A 632 17.57 16.21 -36.32
N GLY A 633 17.88 15.02 -36.85
CA GLY A 633 18.67 14.88 -38.08
C GLY A 633 18.01 15.50 -39.31
N GLN A 634 16.69 15.72 -39.26
CA GLN A 634 15.91 16.36 -40.32
C GLN A 634 15.46 17.79 -39.96
N ARG A 635 15.68 18.20 -38.71
CA ARG A 635 15.13 19.41 -38.06
C ARG A 635 16.20 20.07 -37.19
N GLU A 636 17.16 20.74 -37.83
CA GLU A 636 18.29 21.39 -37.13
C GLU A 636 17.85 22.49 -36.16
N ASP A 637 16.69 23.10 -36.41
CA ASP A 637 16.07 24.10 -35.54
C ASP A 637 15.77 23.58 -34.13
N LEU A 638 15.64 22.26 -33.95
CA LEU A 638 15.42 21.64 -32.64
C LEU A 638 16.68 21.58 -31.75
N LYS A 639 17.88 21.84 -32.31
CA LYS A 639 19.15 21.77 -31.56
C LYS A 639 19.18 22.71 -30.35
N GLY A 640 18.65 23.93 -30.48
CA GLY A 640 18.59 24.89 -29.37
C GLY A 640 17.69 24.40 -28.24
N VAL A 641 16.48 23.94 -28.58
CA VAL A 641 15.52 23.39 -27.60
C VAL A 641 16.10 22.18 -26.88
N LEU A 642 16.79 21.28 -27.59
CA LEU A 642 17.46 20.13 -27.00
C LEU A 642 18.54 20.53 -25.98
N GLN A 643 19.34 21.56 -26.29
CA GLN A 643 20.35 22.08 -25.36
C GLN A 643 19.72 22.69 -24.11
N ASP A 644 18.62 23.42 -24.26
CA ASP A 644 17.90 24.01 -23.13
C ASP A 644 17.21 22.96 -22.25
N LEU A 645 16.62 21.93 -22.85
CA LEU A 645 16.06 20.79 -22.14
C LEU A 645 17.16 20.01 -21.40
N LEU A 646 18.30 19.75 -22.03
CA LEU A 646 19.39 19.01 -21.41
C LEU A 646 20.00 19.76 -20.21
N ALA A 647 20.10 21.09 -20.32
CA ALA A 647 20.55 21.96 -19.24
C ALA A 647 19.44 22.29 -18.21
N TYR A 648 18.22 21.76 -18.38
CA TYR A 648 17.04 22.05 -17.56
C TYR A 648 16.76 23.57 -17.42
N ARG A 649 17.07 24.34 -18.48
CA ARG A 649 16.64 25.74 -18.65
C ARG A 649 15.18 25.81 -19.10
N VAL A 650 14.70 24.74 -19.70
CA VAL A 650 13.30 24.51 -20.07
C VAL A 650 12.85 23.17 -19.48
N SER A 651 11.69 23.13 -18.86
CA SER A 651 11.06 21.90 -18.37
C SER A 651 10.24 21.25 -19.49
N GLY A 652 10.46 19.96 -19.73
CA GLY A 652 9.81 19.17 -20.76
C GLY A 652 8.77 18.23 -20.17
N LEU A 653 7.60 18.18 -20.80
CA LEU A 653 6.51 17.28 -20.45
C LEU A 653 6.19 16.33 -21.61
N ALA A 654 5.85 15.08 -21.30
CA ALA A 654 5.26 14.16 -22.28
C ALA A 654 3.75 14.07 -22.08
N CYS A 655 2.99 14.56 -23.05
CA CYS A 655 1.53 14.64 -23.00
C CYS A 655 0.92 13.58 -23.93
N ILE A 656 0.93 12.33 -23.48
CA ILE A 656 0.31 11.18 -24.17
C ILE A 656 -1.09 10.96 -23.60
N THR A 657 -1.15 10.51 -22.34
CA THR A 657 -2.36 10.14 -21.60
C THR A 657 -3.40 11.25 -21.56
N GLU A 658 -4.66 10.89 -21.78
CA GLU A 658 -5.85 11.72 -21.60
C GLU A 658 -6.69 11.22 -20.42
N ILE A 659 -7.63 12.03 -19.94
CA ILE A 659 -8.51 11.64 -18.83
C ILE A 659 -9.22 10.34 -19.19
N ASP A 660 -9.85 10.25 -20.36
CA ASP A 660 -10.63 9.08 -20.80
C ASP A 660 -9.81 8.04 -21.58
N HIS A 661 -8.59 8.39 -22.03
CA HIS A 661 -7.70 7.46 -22.75
C HIS A 661 -6.31 7.30 -22.10
N GLY A 662 -5.96 6.08 -21.73
CA GLY A 662 -4.66 5.78 -21.12
C GLY A 662 -4.10 4.44 -21.57
N LEU A 663 -4.81 3.36 -21.25
CA LEU A 663 -4.44 1.99 -21.66
C LEU A 663 -4.84 1.68 -23.10
N ASP A 664 -5.50 2.64 -23.75
CA ASP A 664 -6.05 2.63 -25.11
C ASP A 664 -5.60 3.87 -25.90
N ALA A 665 -4.39 4.34 -25.64
CA ALA A 665 -3.77 5.51 -26.27
C ALA A 665 -3.68 5.52 -27.82
N PRO A 666 -3.94 4.44 -28.59
CA PRO A 666 -4.20 4.60 -30.02
C PRO A 666 -5.46 5.45 -30.33
N ASN A 667 -6.40 5.58 -29.40
CA ASN A 667 -7.69 6.27 -29.58
C ASN A 667 -7.72 7.66 -28.91
N LEU A 668 -6.57 8.32 -28.70
CA LEU A 668 -6.54 9.68 -28.16
C LEU A 668 -7.43 10.62 -28.99
N GLU A 669 -8.05 11.59 -28.34
CA GLU A 669 -9.05 12.48 -28.93
C GLU A 669 -8.54 13.93 -29.11
N THR A 670 -7.42 14.31 -28.49
CA THR A 670 -6.78 15.60 -28.80
C THR A 670 -6.45 15.67 -30.30
N THR A 671 -6.86 16.74 -30.99
CA THR A 671 -6.69 16.90 -32.44
C THR A 671 -5.72 18.03 -32.77
N ALA A 672 -5.01 17.88 -33.88
CA ALA A 672 -4.23 18.93 -34.52
C ALA A 672 -4.65 19.02 -36.00
N GLU A 673 -5.51 19.99 -36.32
CA GLU A 673 -6.03 20.18 -37.68
C GLU A 673 -5.11 21.09 -38.49
N MET A 674 -4.64 20.61 -39.63
CA MET A 674 -3.78 21.35 -40.53
C MET A 674 -4.54 22.48 -41.23
N LEU A 675 -3.98 23.69 -41.21
CA LEU A 675 -4.55 24.86 -41.89
C LEU A 675 -4.56 24.66 -43.41
N GLU A 676 -5.54 25.27 -44.10
CA GLU A 676 -5.69 25.14 -45.56
C GLU A 676 -4.48 25.63 -46.35
N ASP A 677 -3.80 26.67 -45.85
CA ASP A 677 -2.58 27.23 -46.44
C ASP A 677 -1.30 26.45 -46.05
N MET A 678 -1.45 25.36 -45.28
CA MET A 678 -0.37 24.51 -44.79
C MET A 678 0.65 25.25 -43.90
N SER A 679 0.32 26.44 -43.41
CA SER A 679 1.21 27.27 -42.59
C SER A 679 1.39 26.75 -41.16
N GLY A 680 0.49 25.88 -40.71
CA GLY A 680 0.47 25.36 -39.35
C GLY A 680 -0.74 24.48 -39.02
N PHE A 681 -1.06 24.44 -37.73
CA PHE A 681 -2.10 23.58 -37.16
C PHE A 681 -2.94 24.32 -36.13
N VAL A 682 -4.17 23.86 -35.92
CA VAL A 682 -5.00 24.22 -34.76
C VAL A 682 -5.05 23.00 -33.85
N LEU A 683 -4.40 23.09 -32.69
CA LEU A 683 -4.43 22.06 -31.65
C LEU A 683 -5.61 22.30 -30.71
N ASN A 684 -6.45 21.28 -30.51
CA ASN A 684 -7.66 21.42 -29.72
C ASN A 684 -7.96 20.18 -28.87
N THR A 685 -8.41 20.42 -27.64
CA THR A 685 -9.02 19.43 -26.75
C THR A 685 -10.54 19.46 -26.95
N PRO A 686 -11.15 18.47 -27.61
CA PRO A 686 -12.55 18.56 -28.04
C PRO A 686 -13.58 18.52 -26.90
N HIS A 687 -13.24 17.90 -25.76
CA HIS A 687 -14.07 17.85 -24.55
C HIS A 687 -13.19 17.54 -23.31
N PRO A 688 -13.70 17.71 -22.07
CA PRO A 688 -12.90 17.49 -20.85
C PRO A 688 -12.25 16.10 -20.76
N GLY A 689 -12.90 15.06 -21.28
CA GLY A 689 -12.36 13.70 -21.35
C GLY A 689 -11.06 13.55 -22.15
N ALA A 690 -10.88 14.38 -23.19
CA ALA A 690 -9.70 14.39 -24.04
C ALA A 690 -8.54 15.24 -23.47
N ALA A 691 -8.72 15.86 -22.30
CA ALA A 691 -7.67 16.65 -21.68
C ALA A 691 -6.50 15.75 -21.26
N LYS A 692 -5.27 16.22 -21.44
CA LYS A 692 -4.06 15.49 -21.05
C LYS A 692 -4.01 15.34 -19.54
N TYR A 693 -3.64 14.16 -19.05
CA TYR A 693 -3.74 13.76 -17.64
C TYR A 693 -2.40 13.25 -17.09
N MET A 694 -2.16 13.44 -15.78
CA MET A 694 -0.92 13.08 -15.06
C MET A 694 0.35 13.86 -15.46
N SER A 695 0.26 14.88 -16.31
CA SER A 695 1.41 15.72 -16.67
C SER A 695 2.04 16.34 -15.43
N ALA A 696 3.34 16.13 -15.20
CA ALA A 696 4.05 16.64 -14.04
C ALA A 696 4.65 18.01 -14.34
N MET A 697 4.11 19.06 -13.72
CA MET A 697 4.53 20.44 -13.98
C MET A 697 4.42 21.30 -12.74
N ALA A 698 5.45 22.09 -12.47
CA ALA A 698 5.58 22.91 -11.27
C ALA A 698 5.66 24.40 -11.62
N PRO A 699 5.06 25.29 -10.80
CA PRO A 699 5.24 26.73 -10.92
C PRO A 699 6.62 27.13 -10.36
N SER A 700 7.67 26.94 -11.16
CA SER A 700 9.07 27.05 -10.74
C SER A 700 9.80 28.29 -11.27
N GLY A 701 9.14 29.11 -12.09
CA GLY A 701 9.83 30.19 -12.83
C GLY A 701 10.58 29.71 -14.07
N ILE A 702 10.51 28.41 -14.41
CA ILE A 702 11.17 27.82 -15.57
C ILE A 702 10.15 27.67 -16.70
N PRO A 703 10.46 28.16 -17.93
CA PRO A 703 9.62 27.92 -19.10
C PRO A 703 9.38 26.43 -19.31
N SER A 704 8.17 26.07 -19.74
CA SER A 704 7.78 24.68 -19.94
C SER A 704 7.32 24.43 -21.38
N VAL A 705 7.79 23.34 -21.97
CA VAL A 705 7.36 22.83 -23.27
C VAL A 705 6.86 21.39 -23.12
N ALA A 706 6.02 20.94 -24.04
CA ALA A 706 5.51 19.58 -24.07
C ALA A 706 5.68 18.95 -25.45
N VAL A 707 5.95 17.66 -25.47
CA VAL A 707 5.64 16.80 -26.62
C VAL A 707 4.21 16.32 -26.46
N VAL A 708 3.30 16.93 -27.21
CA VAL A 708 1.86 16.63 -27.20
C VAL A 708 1.57 15.62 -28.31
N PHE A 709 1.03 14.46 -27.93
CA PHE A 709 0.57 13.46 -28.88
C PHE A 709 -0.89 13.73 -29.21
N ALA A 710 -1.16 14.10 -30.47
CA ALA A 710 -2.48 14.47 -30.96
C ALA A 710 -2.76 13.80 -32.31
N ARG A 711 -4.05 13.60 -32.62
CA ARG A 711 -4.50 13.12 -33.92
C ARG A 711 -4.25 14.19 -34.98
N LEU A 712 -3.41 13.90 -35.97
CA LEU A 712 -3.19 14.81 -37.09
C LEU A 712 -4.36 14.71 -38.07
N LEU A 713 -5.06 15.82 -38.30
CA LEU A 713 -6.13 15.91 -39.30
C LEU A 713 -5.67 16.76 -40.48
N LYS A 714 -5.75 16.22 -41.71
CA LYS A 714 -5.44 16.93 -42.96
C LYS A 714 -6.62 16.80 -43.91
N HIS A 715 -7.26 17.91 -44.28
CA HIS A 715 -8.53 17.90 -45.03
C HIS A 715 -9.60 16.98 -44.40
N LYS A 716 -9.71 17.00 -43.06
CA LYS A 716 -10.56 16.10 -42.25
C LYS A 716 -10.21 14.61 -42.32
N GLN A 717 -9.16 14.22 -43.05
CA GLN A 717 -8.62 12.88 -43.00
C GLN A 717 -7.76 12.73 -41.75
N ASP A 718 -8.00 11.67 -41.00
CA ASP A 718 -7.23 11.29 -39.83
C ASP A 718 -5.97 10.51 -40.24
N LEU A 719 -4.80 11.07 -39.95
CA LEU A 719 -3.49 10.50 -40.28
C LEU A 719 -2.81 9.81 -39.09
N GLY A 720 -3.56 9.56 -38.02
CA GLY A 720 -3.06 8.92 -36.81
C GLY A 720 -2.44 9.89 -35.81
N VAL A 721 -1.99 9.36 -34.69
CA VAL A 721 -1.37 10.15 -33.62
C VAL A 721 0.03 10.61 -34.04
N ARG A 722 0.35 11.87 -33.77
CA ARG A 722 1.65 12.50 -34.06
C ARG A 722 2.15 13.34 -32.88
N PRO A 723 3.48 13.45 -32.71
CA PRO A 723 4.07 14.29 -31.68
C PRO A 723 4.26 15.74 -32.17
N PHE A 724 3.74 16.69 -31.39
CA PHE A 724 3.87 18.13 -31.60
C PHE A 724 4.65 18.76 -30.44
N LEU A 725 5.62 19.62 -30.74
CA LEU A 725 6.30 20.43 -29.75
C LEU A 725 5.47 21.69 -29.46
N VAL A 726 5.01 21.84 -28.22
CA VAL A 726 4.10 22.90 -27.80
C VAL A 726 4.67 23.61 -26.57
N SER A 727 4.81 24.93 -26.64
CA SER A 727 5.15 25.73 -25.46
C SER A 727 3.91 25.86 -24.56
N LEU A 728 4.08 25.63 -23.26
CA LEU A 728 2.99 25.70 -22.28
C LEU A 728 3.06 26.96 -21.44
N THR A 729 4.27 27.34 -20.99
CA THR A 729 4.49 28.49 -20.12
C THR A 729 5.80 29.20 -20.47
N ASP A 730 5.87 30.51 -20.21
CA ASP A 730 7.12 31.29 -20.26
C ASP A 730 7.90 31.24 -18.92
N GLY A 731 7.43 30.41 -17.97
CA GLY A 731 7.92 30.29 -16.60
C GLY A 731 7.15 31.16 -15.60
N LEU A 732 6.51 32.23 -16.05
CA LEU A 732 5.74 33.17 -15.23
C LEU A 732 4.24 33.17 -15.54
N ASN A 733 3.87 32.84 -16.77
CA ASN A 733 2.51 32.86 -17.29
C ASN A 733 2.26 31.59 -18.12
N VAL A 734 1.03 31.09 -18.07
CA VAL A 734 0.54 30.10 -19.02
C VAL A 734 0.32 30.79 -20.37
N LEU A 735 0.75 30.17 -21.47
CA LEU A 735 0.63 30.77 -22.79
C LEU A 735 -0.83 30.76 -23.28
N PRO A 736 -1.25 31.73 -24.12
CA PRO A 736 -2.60 31.79 -24.65
C PRO A 736 -3.02 30.49 -25.35
N GLY A 737 -4.28 30.07 -25.15
CA GLY A 737 -4.81 28.82 -25.71
C GLY A 737 -4.42 27.55 -24.93
N VAL A 738 -3.64 27.65 -23.85
CA VAL A 738 -3.32 26.55 -22.94
C VAL A 738 -4.07 26.75 -21.62
N VAL A 739 -4.73 25.69 -21.13
CA VAL A 739 -5.43 25.68 -19.84
C VAL A 739 -4.85 24.58 -18.96
N ILE A 740 -4.45 24.93 -17.75
CA ILE A 740 -3.79 24.02 -16.81
C ILE A 740 -4.60 23.96 -15.52
N ARG A 741 -5.04 22.76 -15.14
CA ARG A 741 -5.74 22.50 -13.88
C ARG A 741 -4.89 21.65 -12.96
N ILE A 742 -4.69 22.10 -11.74
CA ILE A 742 -3.79 21.47 -10.79
C ILE A 742 -4.49 20.34 -10.04
N LEU A 743 -3.92 19.14 -10.07
CA LEU A 743 -4.43 18.00 -9.30
C LEU A 743 -3.97 18.08 -7.82
N PRO A 744 -4.80 17.61 -6.88
CA PRO A 744 -4.34 17.37 -5.51
C PRO A 744 -3.15 16.38 -5.49
N PHE A 745 -2.26 16.53 -4.51
CA PHE A 745 -1.13 15.60 -4.35
C PHE A 745 -1.62 14.16 -4.11
N ARG A 746 -0.86 13.18 -4.61
CA ARG A 746 -1.09 11.78 -4.23
C ARG A 746 -0.70 11.61 -2.76
N GLY A 747 -1.57 11.00 -1.98
CA GLY A 747 -1.35 10.88 -0.55
C GLY A 747 -0.18 9.94 -0.24
N GLY A 748 0.78 10.42 0.55
CA GLY A 748 1.95 9.63 0.94
C GLY A 748 2.91 9.33 -0.22
N SER A 749 2.80 10.03 -1.35
CA SER A 749 3.87 10.13 -2.35
C SER A 749 4.77 11.34 -2.04
N GLU A 750 5.98 11.38 -2.59
CA GLU A 750 6.77 12.61 -2.57
C GLU A 750 5.98 13.71 -3.31
N PRO A 751 5.99 14.97 -2.83
CA PRO A 751 5.24 16.05 -3.45
C PRO A 751 5.71 16.31 -4.89
N LEU A 752 4.86 15.92 -5.84
CA LEU A 752 5.00 16.20 -7.26
C LEU A 752 3.69 16.77 -7.78
N GLN A 753 3.79 17.87 -8.52
CA GLN A 753 2.61 18.57 -9.01
C GLN A 753 2.14 17.97 -10.33
N HIS A 754 1.11 17.13 -10.28
CA HIS A 754 0.41 16.67 -11.46
C HIS A 754 -0.66 17.67 -11.89
N CYS A 755 -0.95 17.72 -13.17
CA CYS A 755 -1.95 18.60 -13.75
C CYS A 755 -2.75 17.92 -14.88
N ILE A 756 -3.88 18.55 -15.19
CA ILE A 756 -4.69 18.34 -16.37
C ILE A 756 -4.39 19.48 -17.33
N ILE A 757 -4.10 19.18 -18.61
CA ILE A 757 -3.80 20.19 -19.63
C ILE A 757 -4.81 20.09 -20.77
N SER A 758 -5.40 21.21 -21.13
CA SER A 758 -6.30 21.34 -22.28
C SER A 758 -5.82 22.43 -23.23
N PHE A 759 -6.16 22.28 -24.50
CA PHE A 759 -5.81 23.22 -25.56
C PHE A 759 -7.10 23.78 -26.18
N GLU A 760 -7.21 25.11 -26.23
CA GLU A 760 -8.37 25.84 -26.74
C GLU A 760 -8.02 26.49 -28.08
N ASN A 761 -8.27 25.79 -29.18
CA ASN A 761 -7.96 26.24 -30.55
C ASN A 761 -6.56 26.87 -30.69
N LEU A 762 -5.55 26.21 -30.12
CA LEU A 762 -4.19 26.72 -30.07
C LEU A 762 -3.55 26.66 -31.46
N HIS A 763 -3.25 27.83 -32.04
CA HIS A 763 -2.53 27.90 -33.30
C HIS A 763 -1.06 27.56 -33.12
N LEU A 764 -0.59 26.57 -33.86
CA LEU A 764 0.80 26.10 -33.89
C LEU A 764 1.41 26.34 -35.27
N PRO A 765 2.68 26.75 -35.38
CA PRO A 765 3.36 26.83 -36.66
C PRO A 765 3.59 25.44 -37.26
N ALA A 766 3.81 25.34 -38.58
CA ALA A 766 4.12 24.07 -39.25
C ALA A 766 5.33 23.34 -38.60
N ALA A 767 6.30 24.10 -38.09
CA ALA A 767 7.46 23.59 -37.36
C ALA A 767 7.11 22.87 -36.04
N ALA A 768 5.90 23.03 -35.48
CA ALA A 768 5.51 22.35 -34.24
C ALA A 768 5.42 20.83 -34.42
N LEU A 769 5.03 20.33 -35.60
CA LEU A 769 5.03 18.90 -35.89
C LEU A 769 6.47 18.38 -35.99
N LEU A 770 6.83 17.38 -35.18
CA LEU A 770 8.21 16.89 -35.13
C LEU A 770 8.59 16.02 -36.34
N THR A 771 7.63 15.23 -36.85
CA THR A 771 7.85 14.38 -38.03
C THR A 771 7.63 15.13 -39.34
N LYS A 772 8.31 14.70 -40.41
CA LYS A 772 8.05 15.19 -41.77
C LYS A 772 6.96 14.40 -42.51
N ASP A 773 6.59 13.22 -42.01
CA ASP A 773 5.58 12.38 -42.64
C ASP A 773 4.16 12.86 -42.27
N THR A 774 3.51 13.45 -43.27
CA THR A 774 2.14 13.99 -43.22
C THR A 774 1.25 13.44 -44.33
N GLU A 775 1.67 12.35 -44.98
CA GLU A 775 0.93 11.76 -46.10
C GLU A 775 0.35 10.38 -45.77
N GLN A 776 0.93 9.65 -44.79
CA GLN A 776 0.50 8.31 -44.42
C GLN A 776 0.01 8.22 -42.97
N GLU A 777 -0.77 7.18 -42.66
CA GLU A 777 -1.17 6.90 -41.28
C GLU A 777 0.03 6.43 -40.44
N ALA A 778 0.17 7.04 -39.26
CA ALA A 778 1.13 6.70 -38.19
C ALA A 778 1.03 5.28 -37.64
N ASP A 779 2.12 4.51 -37.66
CA ASP A 779 2.31 3.42 -36.70
C ASP A 779 2.46 4.02 -35.29
N PHE A 780 1.40 3.87 -34.49
CA PHE A 780 1.34 4.37 -33.13
C PHE A 780 2.49 3.85 -32.26
N HIS A 781 2.82 2.56 -32.34
CA HIS A 781 3.85 1.97 -31.48
C HIS A 781 5.26 2.44 -31.82
N LYS A 782 5.55 2.67 -33.10
CA LYS A 782 6.79 3.34 -33.51
C LYS A 782 6.84 4.78 -33.02
N THR A 783 5.71 5.48 -33.06
CA THR A 783 5.60 6.88 -32.64
C THR A 783 5.88 7.06 -31.13
N ILE A 784 5.48 6.09 -30.29
CA ILE A 784 5.66 6.15 -28.83
C ILE A 784 6.76 5.20 -28.30
N TRP A 785 7.70 4.76 -29.13
CA TRP A 785 8.62 3.66 -28.76
C TRP A 785 9.49 3.96 -27.52
N ARG A 786 9.72 5.24 -27.19
CA ARG A 786 10.40 5.68 -25.94
C ARG A 786 9.67 5.21 -24.67
N ALA A 787 8.39 4.86 -24.73
CA ALA A 787 7.69 4.24 -23.61
C ALA A 787 8.25 2.84 -23.25
N ALA A 788 8.74 2.09 -24.24
CA ALA A 788 9.40 0.80 -24.00
C ALA A 788 10.79 0.97 -23.35
N VAL A 789 11.47 2.08 -23.63
CA VAL A 789 12.70 2.49 -22.91
C VAL A 789 12.36 2.87 -21.48
N GLY A 790 11.30 3.66 -21.28
CA GLY A 790 10.81 4.06 -19.96
C GLY A 790 10.40 2.87 -19.09
N SER A 791 9.78 1.85 -19.70
CA SER A 791 9.41 0.61 -19.01
C SER A 791 10.59 -0.09 -18.33
N ILE A 792 11.79 -0.06 -18.92
CA ILE A 792 13.00 -0.64 -18.32
C ILE A 792 13.75 0.39 -17.47
N SER A 793 13.95 1.62 -17.95
CA SER A 793 14.73 2.64 -17.24
C SER A 793 14.02 3.09 -15.96
N PHE A 794 12.75 3.46 -16.01
CA PHE A 794 12.02 3.93 -14.84
C PHE A 794 11.83 2.81 -13.81
N SER A 795 11.64 1.56 -14.26
CA SER A 795 11.57 0.39 -13.37
C SER A 795 12.91 0.05 -12.71
N ALA A 796 14.05 0.53 -13.22
CA ALA A 796 15.36 0.25 -12.63
C ALA A 796 15.51 0.81 -11.20
N THR A 797 14.71 1.81 -10.83
CA THR A 797 14.67 2.41 -9.48
C THR A 797 14.23 1.42 -8.39
N THR A 798 13.57 0.32 -8.74
CA THR A 798 13.22 -0.73 -7.78
C THR A 798 14.45 -1.41 -7.20
N ILE A 799 15.54 -1.49 -7.96
CA ILE A 799 16.81 -2.12 -7.56
C ILE A 799 17.42 -1.39 -6.35
N PRO A 800 17.73 -0.08 -6.40
CA PRO A 800 18.21 0.62 -5.23
C PRO A 800 17.15 0.72 -4.12
N ALA A 801 15.85 0.78 -4.44
CA ALA A 801 14.79 0.84 -3.42
C ALA A 801 14.75 -0.41 -2.53
N LEU A 802 15.01 -1.60 -3.10
CA LEU A 802 15.17 -2.86 -2.36
C LEU A 802 16.34 -2.79 -1.37
N ALA A 803 17.53 -2.38 -1.84
CA ALA A 803 18.71 -2.25 -0.99
C ALA A 803 18.52 -1.20 0.11
N HIS A 804 17.98 -0.03 -0.24
CA HIS A 804 17.70 1.07 0.69
C HIS A 804 16.76 0.65 1.81
N SER A 805 15.64 0.01 1.46
CA SER A 805 14.65 -0.44 2.43
C SER A 805 15.15 -1.58 3.31
N ALA A 806 15.89 -2.53 2.73
CA ALA A 806 16.49 -3.64 3.47
C ALA A 806 17.55 -3.13 4.46
N PHE A 807 18.35 -2.13 4.06
CA PHE A 807 19.33 -1.51 4.94
C PHE A 807 18.67 -0.82 6.14
N ILE A 808 17.60 -0.05 5.93
CA ILE A 808 16.86 0.60 7.02
C ILE A 808 16.28 -0.44 7.98
N ALA A 809 15.60 -1.46 7.46
CA ALA A 809 15.00 -2.50 8.29
C ALA A 809 16.06 -3.29 9.07
N ALA A 810 17.20 -3.59 8.47
CA ALA A 810 18.31 -4.26 9.14
C ALA A 810 18.91 -3.41 10.26
N LYS A 811 19.20 -2.13 10.00
CA LYS A 811 19.76 -1.23 11.01
C LYS A 811 18.80 -0.98 12.16
N TYR A 812 17.53 -0.75 11.86
CA TYR A 812 16.48 -0.68 12.87
C TYR A 812 16.43 -1.97 13.69
N SER A 813 16.47 -3.14 13.05
CA SER A 813 16.41 -4.42 13.74
C SER A 813 17.63 -4.71 14.62
N GLN A 814 18.82 -4.24 14.22
CA GLN A 814 20.06 -4.37 14.98
C GLN A 814 20.06 -3.54 16.27
N ARG A 815 19.29 -2.44 16.33
CA ARG A 815 19.19 -1.57 17.51
C ARG A 815 17.95 -1.79 18.36
N ARG A 816 16.82 -2.12 17.71
CA ARG A 816 15.52 -2.16 18.39
C ARG A 816 15.50 -3.34 19.34
N LEU A 817 15.22 -3.09 20.61
CA LEU A 817 15.09 -4.14 21.61
C LEU A 817 13.67 -4.70 21.67
N SER A 818 13.57 -5.99 21.98
CA SER A 818 12.37 -6.65 22.47
C SER A 818 12.81 -7.75 23.42
N ALA A 819 12.19 -7.81 24.61
CA ALA A 819 12.60 -8.73 25.67
C ALA A 819 14.11 -8.66 26.02
N GLY A 820 14.68 -7.45 25.96
CA GLY A 820 16.09 -7.20 26.33
C GLY A 820 17.14 -7.56 25.28
N GLN A 821 16.76 -7.96 24.06
CA GLN A 821 17.69 -8.26 22.97
C GLN A 821 17.31 -7.55 21.66
N PRO A 822 18.28 -7.24 20.78
CA PRO A 822 18.01 -6.75 19.44
C PRO A 822 17.04 -7.64 18.66
N ILE A 823 16.07 -7.03 17.98
CA ILE A 823 15.06 -7.81 17.26
C ILE A 823 15.64 -8.56 16.05
N ILE A 824 16.80 -8.15 15.54
CA ILE A 824 17.53 -8.90 14.50
C ILE A 824 17.88 -10.32 14.95
N ASN A 825 17.87 -10.62 16.25
CA ASN A 825 18.11 -11.98 16.76
C ASN A 825 16.88 -12.90 16.60
N PHE A 826 15.70 -12.38 16.26
CA PHE A 826 14.52 -13.20 15.99
C PHE A 826 14.51 -13.66 14.52
N PRO A 827 14.39 -14.97 14.23
CA PRO A 827 14.41 -15.49 12.86
C PRO A 827 13.37 -14.89 11.92
N THR A 828 12.27 -14.36 12.46
CA THR A 828 11.22 -13.65 11.71
C THR A 828 11.68 -12.32 11.10
N GLN A 829 12.88 -11.83 11.45
CA GLN A 829 13.50 -10.67 10.80
C GLN A 829 14.39 -11.06 9.61
N HIS A 830 14.97 -12.26 9.60
CA HIS A 830 16.05 -12.63 8.68
C HIS A 830 15.57 -12.75 7.23
N GLY A 831 14.52 -13.54 7.00
CA GLY A 831 13.98 -13.84 5.66
C GLY A 831 13.68 -12.57 4.86
N PRO A 832 12.78 -11.67 5.32
CA PRO A 832 12.43 -10.47 4.57
C PRO A 832 13.61 -9.56 4.21
N ILE A 833 14.60 -9.42 5.10
CA ILE A 833 15.78 -8.58 4.87
C ILE A 833 16.73 -9.23 3.86
N LEU A 834 17.06 -10.50 4.05
CA LEU A 834 17.98 -11.23 3.17
C LEU A 834 17.38 -11.45 1.78
N GLU A 835 16.08 -11.75 1.68
CA GLU A 835 15.37 -11.91 0.41
C GLU A 835 15.43 -10.62 -0.42
N ALA A 836 15.16 -9.46 0.21
CA ALA A 836 15.21 -8.16 -0.48
C ALA A 836 16.61 -7.82 -0.99
N LEU A 837 17.66 -8.16 -0.21
CA LEU A 837 19.06 -8.02 -0.64
C LEU A 837 19.39 -8.97 -1.80
N ALA A 838 18.95 -10.23 -1.75
CA ALA A 838 19.15 -11.18 -2.83
C ALA A 838 18.46 -10.72 -4.13
N GLN A 839 17.21 -10.26 -4.03
CA GLN A 839 16.47 -9.66 -5.15
C GLN A 839 17.19 -8.43 -5.72
N HIS A 840 17.72 -7.54 -4.87
CA HIS A 840 18.52 -6.39 -5.33
C HIS A 840 19.69 -6.83 -6.23
N PHE A 841 20.51 -7.79 -5.79
CA PHE A 841 21.66 -8.24 -6.56
C PHE A 841 21.25 -8.97 -7.86
N VAL A 842 20.22 -9.83 -7.79
CA VAL A 842 19.71 -10.58 -8.95
C VAL A 842 19.09 -9.66 -10.00
N LEU A 843 18.25 -8.70 -9.59
CA LEU A 843 17.63 -7.74 -10.50
C LEU A 843 18.65 -6.78 -11.10
N LYS A 844 19.73 -6.45 -10.38
CA LYS A 844 20.85 -5.68 -10.95
C LYS A 844 21.53 -6.43 -12.10
N ALA A 845 21.80 -7.72 -11.93
CA ALA A 845 22.35 -8.56 -13.00
C ALA A 845 21.36 -8.69 -14.19
N PHE A 846 20.06 -8.84 -13.90
CA PHE A 846 19.03 -8.86 -14.94
C PHE A 846 18.98 -7.55 -15.73
N TYR A 847 19.00 -6.40 -15.05
CA TYR A 847 18.97 -5.08 -15.68
C TYR A 847 20.16 -4.85 -16.60
N GLN A 848 21.37 -5.19 -16.16
CA GLN A 848 22.58 -5.09 -16.98
C GLN A 848 22.48 -5.93 -18.25
N ARG A 849 21.98 -7.16 -18.14
CA ARG A 849 21.76 -8.02 -19.31
C ARG A 849 20.65 -7.45 -20.20
N ALA A 850 19.51 -7.09 -19.64
CA ALA A 850 18.35 -6.59 -20.37
C ALA A 850 18.68 -5.34 -21.18
N THR A 851 19.35 -4.35 -20.59
CA THR A 851 19.81 -3.15 -21.28
C THR A 851 20.82 -3.46 -22.38
N SER A 852 21.79 -4.36 -22.14
CA SER A 852 22.77 -4.77 -23.16
C SER A 852 22.15 -5.47 -24.39
N VAL A 853 21.10 -6.28 -24.18
CA VAL A 853 20.36 -6.93 -25.27
C VAL A 853 19.46 -5.91 -25.97
N PHE A 854 18.79 -5.04 -25.21
CA PHE A 854 17.84 -4.05 -25.71
C PHE A 854 18.50 -3.10 -26.73
N VAL A 855 19.75 -2.68 -26.52
CA VAL A 855 20.43 -1.74 -27.41
C VAL A 855 21.01 -2.38 -28.69
N LYS A 856 20.95 -3.71 -28.84
CA LYS A 856 21.51 -4.39 -30.02
C LYS A 856 20.88 -3.87 -31.32
N PRO A 857 21.70 -3.45 -32.31
CA PRO A 857 21.20 -3.03 -33.63
C PRO A 857 20.40 -4.15 -34.31
N GLY A 858 19.34 -3.79 -35.04
CA GLY A 858 18.53 -4.74 -35.80
C GLY A 858 17.62 -5.67 -34.97
N LEU A 859 17.63 -5.57 -33.64
CA LEU A 859 16.73 -6.34 -32.79
C LEU A 859 15.27 -5.93 -33.02
N ASP A 860 14.40 -6.93 -33.26
CA ASP A 860 12.96 -6.73 -33.46
C ASP A 860 12.34 -5.91 -32.31
N MET A 861 11.56 -4.89 -32.65
CA MET A 861 10.91 -4.00 -31.67
C MET A 861 9.97 -4.73 -30.71
N ARG A 862 9.33 -5.80 -31.18
CA ARG A 862 8.46 -6.64 -30.34
C ARG A 862 9.27 -7.41 -29.31
N VAL A 863 10.46 -7.88 -29.68
CA VAL A 863 11.39 -8.55 -28.76
C VAL A 863 11.96 -7.55 -27.75
N ARG A 864 12.35 -6.34 -28.19
CA ARG A 864 12.77 -5.26 -27.27
C ARG A 864 11.70 -4.95 -26.24
N HIS A 865 10.45 -4.77 -26.70
CA HIS A 865 9.32 -4.52 -25.83
C HIS A 865 9.10 -5.67 -24.85
N GLY A 866 9.16 -6.93 -25.32
CA GLY A 866 9.00 -8.09 -24.46
C GLY A 866 10.06 -8.18 -23.37
N ILE A 867 11.32 -7.85 -23.65
CA ILE A 867 12.38 -7.78 -22.63
C ILE A 867 12.07 -6.71 -21.57
N SER A 868 11.68 -5.50 -22.00
CA SER A 868 11.31 -4.43 -21.07
C SER A 868 10.14 -4.82 -20.17
N VAL A 869 9.11 -5.46 -20.73
CA VAL A 869 7.91 -5.89 -20.00
C VAL A 869 8.25 -7.00 -19.00
N SER A 870 9.04 -8.01 -19.39
CA SER A 870 9.49 -9.07 -18.48
C SER A 870 10.33 -8.54 -17.32
N PHE A 871 11.22 -7.55 -17.57
CA PHE A 871 11.97 -6.88 -16.52
C PHE A 871 11.04 -6.11 -15.57
N LYS A 872 10.18 -5.24 -16.12
CA LYS A 872 9.26 -4.43 -15.33
C LYS A 872 8.36 -5.27 -14.44
N ALA A 873 7.75 -6.33 -14.96
CA ALA A 873 6.82 -7.17 -14.23
C ALA A 873 7.46 -7.74 -12.96
N VAL A 874 8.65 -8.35 -13.07
CA VAL A 874 9.34 -8.97 -11.93
C VAL A 874 9.94 -7.95 -10.99
N ALA A 875 10.59 -6.91 -11.53
CA ALA A 875 11.21 -5.87 -10.70
C ALA A 875 10.18 -5.13 -9.83
N MET A 876 8.99 -4.85 -10.38
CA MET A 876 7.91 -4.21 -9.63
C MET A 876 7.25 -5.14 -8.63
N LYS A 877 6.99 -6.40 -9.03
CA LYS A 877 6.43 -7.42 -8.16
C LYS A 877 7.29 -7.62 -6.90
N ASP A 878 8.58 -7.87 -7.10
CA ASP A 878 9.53 -8.13 -6.01
C ASP A 878 9.65 -6.92 -5.08
N ALA A 879 9.84 -5.72 -5.64
CA ALA A 879 10.03 -4.52 -4.84
C ALA A 879 8.78 -4.12 -4.04
N LEU A 880 7.58 -4.16 -4.63
CA LEU A 880 6.36 -3.83 -3.89
C LEU A 880 6.12 -4.81 -2.74
N ALA A 881 6.30 -6.12 -2.97
CA ALA A 881 6.16 -7.14 -1.93
C ALA A 881 7.22 -6.98 -0.82
N ALA A 882 8.48 -6.76 -1.18
CA ALA A 882 9.58 -6.60 -0.23
C ALA A 882 9.40 -5.34 0.64
N LEU A 883 9.12 -4.18 0.04
CA LEU A 883 8.94 -2.93 0.79
C LEU A 883 7.77 -3.01 1.77
N TYR A 884 6.70 -3.70 1.39
CA TYR A 884 5.59 -3.98 2.29
C TYR A 884 6.05 -4.79 3.52
N ARG A 885 6.68 -5.95 3.31
CA ARG A 885 7.15 -6.84 4.39
C ARG A 885 8.20 -6.18 5.29
N LEU A 886 9.14 -5.42 4.70
CA LEU A 886 10.19 -4.69 5.43
C LEU A 886 9.61 -3.55 6.27
N SER A 887 8.58 -2.87 5.77
CA SER A 887 7.84 -1.86 6.54
C SER A 887 7.15 -2.50 7.75
N GLU A 888 6.54 -3.68 7.62
CA GLU A 888 5.97 -4.42 8.76
C GLU A 888 7.03 -4.85 9.77
N ARG A 889 8.24 -5.23 9.33
CA ARG A 889 9.36 -5.56 10.22
C ARG A 889 9.76 -4.39 11.14
N CYS A 890 9.44 -3.16 10.74
CA CYS A 890 9.68 -1.94 11.51
C CYS A 890 8.50 -1.52 12.40
N GLY A 891 7.42 -2.32 12.47
CA GLY A 891 6.22 -2.00 13.26
C GLY A 891 5.62 -0.63 12.91
N ALA A 892 5.17 0.11 13.91
CA ALA A 892 4.56 1.43 13.69
C ALA A 892 5.51 2.44 13.01
N GLN A 893 6.83 2.33 13.26
CA GLN A 893 7.82 3.19 12.62
C GLN A 893 7.86 2.99 11.10
N GLY A 894 7.60 1.77 10.62
CA GLY A 894 7.53 1.47 9.19
C GLY A 894 6.36 2.13 8.46
N LEU A 895 5.38 2.68 9.18
CA LEU A 895 4.23 3.37 8.60
C LEU A 895 4.52 4.83 8.25
N PHE A 896 5.53 5.47 8.85
CA PHE A 896 5.79 6.89 8.66
C PHE A 896 6.69 7.17 7.44
N SER A 897 6.28 8.14 6.62
CA SER A 897 7.01 8.51 5.40
C SER A 897 8.42 9.06 5.64
N TYR A 898 8.70 9.64 6.82
CA TYR A 898 10.03 10.10 7.19
C TYR A 898 11.06 8.96 7.31
N ASN A 899 10.61 7.70 7.44
CA ASN A 899 11.47 6.52 7.39
C ASN A 899 11.60 5.91 5.98
N THR A 900 11.01 6.55 4.96
CA THR A 900 11.10 6.22 3.52
C THR A 900 10.48 4.90 3.06
N LEU A 901 10.28 3.87 3.90
CA LEU A 901 9.75 2.56 3.44
C LEU A 901 8.32 2.65 2.88
N SER A 902 7.38 3.22 3.63
CA SER A 902 5.98 3.38 3.19
C SER A 902 5.85 4.37 2.03
N GLN A 903 6.70 5.40 2.04
CA GLN A 903 6.81 6.44 1.02
C GLN A 903 7.23 5.85 -0.33
N LEU A 904 8.38 5.14 -0.37
CA LEU A 904 8.88 4.48 -1.58
C LEU A 904 7.91 3.44 -2.11
N HIS A 905 7.21 2.70 -1.24
CA HIS A 905 6.17 1.77 -1.67
C HIS A 905 5.07 2.49 -2.46
N ILE A 906 4.58 3.64 -1.98
CA ILE A 906 3.55 4.44 -2.67
C ILE A 906 4.08 5.07 -3.97
N ASP A 907 5.33 5.50 -3.99
CA ASP A 907 5.98 6.05 -5.18
C ASP A 907 6.11 5.00 -6.28
N LEU A 908 6.60 3.80 -5.94
CA LEU A 908 6.71 2.67 -6.85
C LEU A 908 5.35 2.20 -7.39
N ARG A 909 4.25 2.32 -6.63
CA ARG A 909 2.90 2.06 -7.19
C ARG A 909 2.55 2.97 -8.38
N GLY A 910 3.09 4.18 -8.43
CA GLY A 910 2.98 5.03 -9.62
C GLY A 910 3.71 4.43 -10.83
N ASN A 911 4.89 3.86 -10.60
CA ASN A 911 5.72 3.20 -11.61
C ASN A 911 5.06 1.94 -12.20
N ALA A 912 4.34 1.17 -11.37
CA ALA A 912 3.58 0.00 -11.84
C ALA A 912 2.56 0.34 -12.96
N ILE A 913 2.09 1.60 -13.01
CA ILE A 913 1.05 2.07 -13.93
C ILE A 913 1.64 2.98 -15.03
N ALA A 914 2.62 3.83 -14.70
CA ALA A 914 3.30 4.72 -15.64
C ALA A 914 4.10 3.92 -16.68
N GLU A 915 4.32 4.45 -17.89
CA GLU A 915 5.02 3.74 -18.98
C GLU A 915 4.38 2.39 -19.37
N GLY A 916 3.08 2.24 -19.10
CA GLY A 916 2.28 1.04 -19.36
C GLY A 916 1.99 0.24 -18.10
N ASP A 917 0.71 -0.01 -17.85
CA ASP A 917 0.24 -0.86 -16.75
C ASP A 917 0.73 -2.30 -16.90
N ILE A 918 1.27 -2.88 -15.83
CA ILE A 918 1.88 -4.22 -15.84
C ILE A 918 0.91 -5.28 -16.34
N LEU A 919 -0.37 -5.23 -15.96
CA LEU A 919 -1.33 -6.23 -16.40
C LEU A 919 -1.60 -6.09 -17.90
N VAL A 920 -1.84 -4.87 -18.39
CA VAL A 920 -2.10 -4.64 -19.82
C VAL A 920 -0.88 -5.00 -20.67
N LEU A 921 0.32 -4.61 -20.23
CA LEU A 921 1.57 -4.99 -20.88
C LEU A 921 1.76 -6.51 -20.89
N SER A 922 1.48 -7.17 -19.77
CA SER A 922 1.57 -8.62 -19.66
C SER A 922 0.55 -9.34 -20.54
N ILE A 923 -0.70 -8.86 -20.61
CA ILE A 923 -1.74 -9.37 -21.51
C ILE A 923 -1.26 -9.32 -22.96
N ARG A 924 -0.72 -8.18 -23.38
CA ARG A 924 -0.18 -8.03 -24.73
C ARG A 924 0.96 -9.00 -24.98
N LEU A 925 2.00 -8.98 -24.14
CA LEU A 925 3.18 -9.82 -24.32
C LEU A 925 2.82 -11.31 -24.34
N ALA A 926 2.13 -11.80 -23.31
CA ALA A 926 1.76 -13.21 -23.21
C ALA A 926 0.90 -13.66 -24.39
N THR A 927 -0.07 -12.85 -24.82
CA THR A 927 -0.93 -13.18 -25.98
C THR A 927 -0.11 -13.33 -27.26
N GLU A 928 0.83 -12.42 -27.54
CA GLU A 928 1.70 -12.52 -28.72
C GLU A 928 2.59 -13.78 -28.70
N LEU A 929 3.12 -14.13 -27.52
CA LEU A 929 3.93 -15.34 -27.32
C LEU A 929 3.09 -16.62 -27.44
N ILE A 930 1.87 -16.63 -26.91
CA ILE A 930 0.93 -17.75 -27.06
C ILE A 930 0.61 -17.97 -28.54
N LEU A 931 0.38 -16.89 -29.29
CA LEU A 931 0.13 -16.90 -30.73
C LEU A 931 1.39 -17.18 -31.59
N LYS A 932 2.56 -17.34 -30.96
CA LYS A 932 3.85 -17.62 -31.64
C LYS A 932 4.23 -16.57 -32.70
N ARG A 933 3.93 -15.29 -32.45
CA ARG A 933 4.26 -14.20 -33.40
C ARG A 933 5.74 -13.80 -33.37
N TYR A 934 6.43 -14.08 -32.27
CA TYR A 934 7.88 -13.96 -32.08
C TYR A 934 8.30 -14.77 -30.84
N GLU A 935 9.61 -14.87 -30.60
CA GLU A 935 10.20 -15.54 -29.44
C GLU A 935 11.20 -14.60 -28.74
N LEU A 936 11.30 -14.71 -27.41
CA LEU A 936 12.23 -13.92 -26.61
C LEU A 936 13.57 -14.63 -26.36
N ASP A 937 13.50 -15.94 -26.13
CA ASP A 937 14.63 -16.76 -25.70
C ASP A 937 15.81 -16.68 -26.67
N SER A 938 15.54 -16.70 -27.98
CA SER A 938 16.55 -16.63 -29.03
C SER A 938 17.37 -15.34 -29.01
N ALA A 939 16.84 -14.26 -28.45
CA ALA A 939 17.57 -12.99 -28.31
C ALA A 939 18.19 -12.82 -26.92
N PHE A 940 17.50 -13.28 -25.87
CA PHE A 940 17.89 -13.02 -24.48
C PHE A 940 18.86 -14.05 -23.91
N LEU A 941 18.62 -15.35 -24.18
CA LEU A 941 19.37 -16.48 -23.62
C LEU A 941 20.69 -16.85 -24.32
N PRO A 942 21.05 -16.42 -25.56
CA PRO A 942 22.32 -16.83 -26.16
C PRO A 942 23.53 -16.48 -25.29
N GLY A 943 24.35 -17.49 -24.99
CA GLY A 943 25.56 -17.37 -24.16
C GLY A 943 25.32 -17.28 -22.66
N LEU A 944 24.08 -17.42 -22.17
CA LEU A 944 23.82 -17.59 -20.73
C LEU A 944 24.01 -19.06 -20.34
N HIS A 945 24.70 -19.30 -19.23
CA HIS A 945 24.67 -20.61 -18.58
C HIS A 945 23.31 -20.81 -17.94
N THR A 946 22.44 -21.59 -18.58
CA THR A 946 21.15 -22.01 -18.04
C THR A 946 21.30 -23.45 -17.56
N PRO A 947 21.81 -23.69 -16.33
CA PRO A 947 21.75 -25.03 -15.78
C PRO A 947 20.28 -25.44 -15.72
N ASP A 948 20.03 -26.75 -15.72
CA ASP A 948 18.68 -27.26 -15.53
C ASP A 948 18.10 -26.68 -14.23
N ASN A 949 17.16 -25.74 -14.35
CA ASN A 949 16.65 -24.98 -13.21
C ASN A 949 15.11 -24.96 -13.23
N PRO A 950 14.45 -25.08 -12.06
CA PRO A 950 13.00 -25.16 -11.96
C PRO A 950 12.26 -23.95 -12.57
N LEU A 951 12.84 -22.74 -12.52
CA LEU A 951 12.21 -21.52 -13.02
C LEU A 951 12.05 -21.54 -14.55
N ALA A 952 13.02 -22.11 -15.28
CA ALA A 952 12.95 -22.28 -16.73
C ALA A 952 11.80 -23.21 -17.14
N HIS A 953 11.67 -24.35 -16.44
CA HIS A 953 10.60 -25.32 -16.68
C HIS A 953 9.23 -24.71 -16.41
N HIS A 954 9.11 -23.97 -15.32
CA HIS A 954 7.89 -23.27 -14.94
C HIS A 954 7.43 -22.27 -16.01
N ALA A 955 8.30 -21.34 -16.40
CA ALA A 955 7.99 -20.34 -17.41
C ALA A 955 7.57 -20.98 -18.75
N LYS A 956 8.32 -22.00 -19.19
CA LYS A 956 8.02 -22.74 -20.43
C LYS A 956 6.68 -23.48 -20.33
N HIS A 957 6.41 -24.14 -19.21
CA HIS A 957 5.19 -24.90 -19.02
C HIS A 957 3.95 -24.00 -19.00
N LEU A 958 3.99 -22.86 -18.31
CA LEU A 958 2.87 -21.92 -18.29
C LEU A 958 2.49 -21.43 -19.70
N LEU A 959 3.48 -21.11 -20.54
CA LEU A 959 3.24 -20.75 -21.95
C LEU A 959 2.64 -21.92 -22.76
N VAL A 960 3.13 -23.14 -22.56
CA VAL A 960 2.60 -24.34 -23.23
C VAL A 960 1.16 -24.63 -22.78
N SER A 961 0.86 -24.53 -21.49
CA SER A 961 -0.47 -24.72 -20.93
C SER A 961 -1.47 -23.67 -21.45
N ALA A 962 -1.05 -22.40 -21.53
CA ALA A 962 -1.88 -21.35 -22.11
C ALA A 962 -2.17 -21.59 -23.62
N ARG A 963 -1.20 -22.11 -24.37
CA ARG A 963 -1.39 -22.53 -25.77
C ARG A 963 -2.36 -23.73 -25.88
N ALA A 964 -2.27 -24.69 -24.98
CA ALA A 964 -3.21 -25.82 -24.92
C ALA A 964 -4.63 -25.33 -24.59
N THR A 965 -4.76 -24.36 -23.68
CA THR A 965 -6.04 -23.71 -23.33
C THR A 965 -6.64 -22.97 -24.53
N LEU A 966 -5.80 -22.25 -25.30
CA LEU A 966 -6.22 -21.61 -26.54
C LEU A 966 -6.71 -22.64 -27.57
N ALA A 967 -5.98 -23.73 -27.77
CA ALA A 967 -6.32 -24.75 -28.76
C ALA A 967 -7.57 -25.56 -28.38
N GLY A 968 -7.73 -25.91 -27.10
CA GLY A 968 -8.83 -26.73 -26.59
C GLY A 968 -10.04 -25.89 -26.17
N PRO A 969 -10.18 -25.51 -24.87
CA PRO A 969 -11.33 -24.76 -24.36
C PRO A 969 -11.72 -23.52 -25.17
N CYS A 970 -10.75 -22.78 -25.70
CA CYS A 970 -11.03 -21.56 -26.48
C CYS A 970 -11.20 -21.81 -28.00
N LYS A 971 -11.08 -23.05 -28.47
CA LYS A 971 -11.26 -23.47 -29.88
C LYS A 971 -10.44 -22.63 -30.89
N GLY A 972 -9.24 -22.23 -30.52
CA GLY A 972 -8.35 -21.38 -31.32
C GLY A 972 -8.71 -19.89 -31.35
N ALA A 973 -9.80 -19.47 -30.70
CA ALA A 973 -10.28 -18.09 -30.74
C ALA A 973 -9.71 -17.24 -29.59
N HIS A 974 -8.57 -16.58 -29.81
CA HIS A 974 -7.91 -15.70 -28.82
C HIS A 974 -8.69 -14.42 -28.46
N ARG A 975 -9.81 -14.15 -29.15
CA ARG A 975 -10.73 -13.03 -28.85
C ARG A 975 -12.07 -13.50 -28.26
N SER A 976 -12.20 -14.79 -27.95
CA SER A 976 -13.41 -15.34 -27.31
C SER A 976 -13.54 -14.89 -25.86
N ILE A 977 -14.75 -14.97 -25.33
CA ILE A 977 -15.00 -14.73 -23.90
C ILE A 977 -14.31 -15.79 -23.04
N GLU A 978 -14.24 -17.04 -23.51
CA GLU A 978 -13.53 -18.14 -22.85
C GLU A 978 -12.03 -17.84 -22.71
N PHE A 979 -11.37 -17.34 -23.76
CA PHE A 979 -9.97 -16.90 -23.67
C PHE A 979 -9.82 -15.74 -22.70
N ALA A 980 -10.74 -14.78 -22.76
CA ALA A 980 -10.74 -13.62 -21.88
C ALA A 980 -10.90 -13.99 -20.39
N GLN A 981 -11.66 -15.02 -20.08
CA GLN A 981 -11.89 -15.52 -18.73
C GLN A 981 -10.74 -16.40 -18.21
N ARG A 982 -10.15 -17.25 -19.07
CA ARG A 982 -9.19 -18.28 -18.65
C ARG A 982 -7.73 -17.86 -18.80
N VAL A 983 -7.40 -17.09 -19.83
CA VAL A 983 -6.01 -16.80 -20.19
C VAL A 983 -5.58 -15.40 -19.76
N LEU A 984 -6.39 -14.37 -20.01
CA LEU A 984 -6.01 -12.98 -19.71
C LEU A 984 -5.65 -12.74 -18.23
N PRO A 985 -6.37 -13.29 -17.23
CA PRO A 985 -5.99 -13.14 -15.83
C PRO A 985 -4.63 -13.80 -15.49
N GLN A 986 -4.21 -14.81 -16.26
CA GLN A 986 -2.96 -15.54 -16.05
C GLN A 986 -1.76 -14.89 -16.75
N CYS A 987 -1.98 -13.90 -17.63
CA CYS A 987 -0.91 -13.30 -18.43
C CYS A 987 0.19 -12.65 -17.59
N ALA A 988 -0.16 -11.97 -16.48
CA ALA A 988 0.82 -11.40 -15.56
C ALA A 988 1.73 -12.49 -14.95
N LYS A 989 1.12 -13.58 -14.44
CA LYS A 989 1.85 -14.75 -13.90
C LYS A 989 2.80 -15.37 -14.92
N ILE A 990 2.37 -15.50 -16.19
CA ILE A 990 3.23 -16.00 -17.27
C ILE A 990 4.46 -15.11 -17.49
N VAL A 991 4.25 -13.79 -17.57
CA VAL A 991 5.32 -12.83 -17.83
C VAL A 991 6.27 -12.71 -16.64
N GLU A 992 5.75 -12.74 -15.42
CA GLU A 992 6.54 -12.79 -14.19
C GLU A 992 7.42 -14.05 -14.14
N ALA A 993 6.90 -15.23 -14.49
CA ALA A 993 7.69 -16.46 -14.54
C ALA A 993 8.84 -16.38 -15.56
N ILE A 994 8.58 -15.80 -16.75
CA ILE A 994 9.62 -15.54 -17.77
C ILE A 994 10.69 -14.60 -17.20
N GLY A 995 10.28 -13.50 -16.57
CA GLY A 995 11.21 -12.54 -15.99
C GLY A 995 12.05 -13.15 -14.85
N MET A 996 11.47 -14.01 -13.99
CA MET A 996 12.19 -14.65 -12.89
C MET A 996 13.24 -15.63 -13.40
N HIS A 997 12.88 -16.39 -14.44
CA HIS A 997 13.83 -17.25 -15.14
C HIS A 997 15.00 -16.43 -15.72
N TYR A 998 14.71 -15.32 -16.42
CA TYR A 998 15.73 -14.45 -17.00
C TYR A 998 16.60 -13.77 -15.94
N ALA A 999 16.02 -13.36 -14.82
CA ALA A 999 16.74 -12.77 -13.72
C ALA A 999 17.72 -13.76 -13.10
N TYR A 1000 17.26 -14.98 -12.81
CA TYR A 1000 18.11 -16.05 -12.27
C TYR A 1000 19.22 -16.44 -13.24
N ALA A 1001 18.90 -16.63 -14.53
CA ALA A 1001 19.91 -16.96 -15.54
C ALA A 1001 20.97 -15.85 -15.70
N SER A 1002 20.55 -14.59 -15.64
CA SER A 1002 21.46 -13.44 -15.67
C SER A 1002 22.36 -13.42 -14.43
N ALA A 1003 21.82 -13.69 -13.25
CA ALA A 1003 22.58 -13.76 -12.00
C ALA A 1003 23.61 -14.91 -11.99
N VAL A 1004 23.23 -16.10 -12.46
CA VAL A 1004 24.15 -17.24 -12.62
C VAL A 1004 25.28 -16.88 -13.58
N SER A 1005 24.97 -16.30 -14.73
CA SER A 1005 25.97 -15.90 -15.72
C SER A 1005 26.89 -14.78 -15.24
N ALA A 1006 26.41 -13.91 -14.36
CA ALA A 1006 27.22 -12.86 -13.74
C ALA A 1006 28.08 -13.36 -12.56
N GLY A 1007 27.98 -14.65 -12.19
CA GLY A 1007 28.80 -15.25 -11.14
C GLY A 1007 28.44 -14.75 -9.73
N LEU A 1008 27.16 -14.43 -9.48
CA LEU A 1008 26.71 -14.00 -8.16
C LEU A 1008 26.94 -15.10 -7.11
N ASP A 1009 27.12 -14.67 -5.86
CA ASP A 1009 27.33 -15.56 -4.72
C ASP A 1009 26.26 -16.65 -4.63
N LYS A 1010 26.68 -17.87 -4.29
CA LYS A 1010 25.79 -19.05 -4.25
C LYS A 1010 24.65 -18.90 -3.25
N HIS A 1011 24.83 -18.17 -2.15
CA HIS A 1011 23.80 -17.98 -1.13
C HIS A 1011 22.72 -17.02 -1.64
N ILE A 1012 23.11 -15.98 -2.39
CA ILE A 1012 22.17 -15.11 -3.12
C ILE A 1012 21.32 -15.94 -4.10
N LEU A 1013 21.97 -16.77 -4.91
CA LEU A 1013 21.29 -17.60 -5.91
C LEU A 1013 20.31 -18.60 -5.26
N LYS A 1014 20.73 -19.29 -4.20
CA LYS A 1014 19.88 -20.22 -3.45
C LYS A 1014 18.67 -19.52 -2.84
N LEU A 1015 18.88 -18.36 -2.20
CA LEU A 1015 17.80 -17.62 -1.55
C LEU A 1015 16.80 -17.04 -2.55
N TYR A 1016 17.28 -16.46 -3.65
CA TYR A 1016 16.41 -15.99 -4.72
C TYR A 1016 15.61 -17.14 -5.35
N LEU A 1017 16.24 -18.28 -5.62
CA LEU A 1017 15.56 -19.46 -6.18
C LEU A 1017 14.45 -19.96 -5.25
N ALA A 1018 14.74 -20.12 -3.94
CA ALA A 1018 13.74 -20.54 -2.96
C ALA A 1018 12.58 -19.53 -2.88
N SER A 1019 12.87 -18.24 -2.83
CA SER A 1019 11.84 -17.19 -2.82
C SER A 1019 11.00 -17.19 -4.10
N ALA A 1020 11.61 -17.33 -5.28
CA ALA A 1020 10.89 -17.37 -6.55
C ALA A 1020 9.99 -18.61 -6.67
N MET A 1021 10.47 -19.77 -6.21
CA MET A 1021 9.67 -21.01 -6.21
C MET A 1021 8.47 -20.94 -5.23
N ARG A 1022 8.60 -20.19 -4.13
CA ARG A 1022 7.52 -19.97 -3.16
C ARG A 1022 6.30 -19.24 -3.78
N GLU A 1023 6.51 -18.49 -4.85
CA GLU A 1023 5.44 -17.72 -5.50
C GLU A 1023 4.44 -18.59 -6.29
N ASP A 1024 4.82 -19.83 -6.64
CA ASP A 1024 3.94 -20.79 -7.31
C ASP A 1024 4.19 -22.22 -6.86
N GLN A 1025 4.24 -22.45 -5.53
CA GLN A 1025 4.54 -23.77 -4.94
C GLN A 1025 3.68 -24.89 -5.53
N GLY A 1026 2.39 -24.60 -5.78
CA GLY A 1026 1.46 -25.57 -6.36
C GLY A 1026 1.93 -26.11 -7.71
N TRP A 1027 2.52 -25.26 -8.55
CA TRP A 1027 3.05 -25.70 -9.84
C TRP A 1027 4.23 -26.66 -9.67
N TYR A 1028 5.19 -26.32 -8.80
CA TYR A 1028 6.39 -27.14 -8.55
C TYR A 1028 6.04 -28.48 -7.91
N ILE A 1029 5.03 -28.51 -7.03
CA ILE A 1029 4.53 -29.75 -6.43
C ILE A 1029 3.90 -30.63 -7.50
N GLU A 1030 2.99 -30.09 -8.32
CA GLU A 1030 2.25 -30.85 -9.33
C GLU A 1030 3.16 -31.37 -10.46
N HIS A 1031 4.08 -30.53 -10.97
CA HIS A 1031 4.79 -30.81 -12.22
C HIS A 1031 6.23 -31.29 -12.04
N LEU A 1032 6.88 -30.95 -10.93
CA LEU A 1032 8.26 -31.37 -10.65
C LEU A 1032 8.37 -32.31 -9.44
N GLY A 1033 7.24 -32.68 -8.81
CA GLY A 1033 7.21 -33.66 -7.72
C GLY A 1033 7.84 -33.18 -6.41
N PHE A 1034 8.00 -31.87 -6.23
CA PHE A 1034 8.39 -31.31 -4.94
C PHE A 1034 7.30 -31.57 -3.90
N LYS A 1035 7.71 -31.71 -2.64
CA LYS A 1035 6.78 -31.65 -1.50
C LYS A 1035 6.84 -30.29 -0.84
N ARG A 1036 5.74 -29.85 -0.24
CA ARG A 1036 5.70 -28.56 0.47
C ARG A 1036 6.73 -28.48 1.61
N GLU A 1037 6.93 -29.58 2.34
CA GLU A 1037 7.95 -29.66 3.39
C GLU A 1037 9.37 -29.47 2.84
N GLN A 1038 9.67 -30.00 1.64
CA GLN A 1038 10.97 -29.83 1.00
C GLN A 1038 11.20 -28.37 0.58
N LEU A 1039 10.19 -27.70 0.02
CA LEU A 1039 10.28 -26.29 -0.36
C LEU A 1039 10.50 -25.39 0.86
N LEU A 1040 9.80 -25.67 1.96
CA LEU A 1040 10.02 -24.96 3.22
C LEU A 1040 11.43 -25.19 3.77
N GLU A 1041 11.93 -26.43 3.72
CA GLU A 1041 13.29 -26.74 4.17
C GLU A 1041 14.36 -26.01 3.35
N GLN A 1042 14.17 -25.92 2.03
CA GLN A 1042 15.06 -25.16 1.16
C GLN A 1042 15.09 -23.68 1.52
N GLU A 1043 13.94 -23.08 1.80
CA GLU A 1043 13.84 -21.68 2.22
C GLU A 1043 14.54 -21.45 3.57
N VAL A 1044 14.25 -22.29 4.58
CA VAL A 1044 14.88 -22.20 5.91
C VAL A 1044 16.40 -22.34 5.79
N THR A 1045 16.87 -23.32 5.02
CA THR A 1045 18.30 -23.56 4.80
C THR A 1045 18.95 -22.38 4.09
N ALA A 1046 18.32 -21.85 3.03
CA ALA A 1046 18.87 -20.72 2.29
C ALA A 1046 19.01 -19.46 3.16
N VAL A 1047 18.03 -19.18 4.02
CA VAL A 1047 18.09 -18.08 4.99
C VAL A 1047 19.20 -18.30 6.01
N GLN A 1048 19.31 -19.51 6.57
CA GLN A 1048 20.36 -19.85 7.54
C GLN A 1048 21.77 -19.71 6.95
N GLU A 1049 21.99 -20.21 5.73
CA GLU A 1049 23.29 -20.11 5.07
C GLU A 1049 23.62 -18.66 4.66
N ALA A 1050 22.62 -17.84 4.34
CA ALA A 1050 22.80 -16.44 3.97
C ALA A 1050 23.00 -15.50 5.17
N LEU A 1051 22.45 -15.82 6.35
CA LEU A 1051 22.49 -14.95 7.52
C LEU A 1051 23.90 -14.47 7.92
N PRO A 1052 24.95 -15.32 7.95
CA PRO A 1052 26.32 -14.88 8.22
C PRO A 1052 26.85 -13.84 7.24
N MET A 1053 26.25 -13.73 6.05
CA MET A 1053 26.65 -12.80 4.98
C MET A 1053 25.92 -11.46 5.07
N LEU A 1054 24.97 -11.29 5.99
CA LEU A 1054 24.12 -10.09 6.09
C LEU A 1054 24.93 -8.79 6.12
N ASP A 1055 25.92 -8.68 7.00
CA ASP A 1055 26.71 -7.45 7.13
C ASP A 1055 27.57 -7.17 5.89
N GLU A 1056 28.04 -8.21 5.19
CA GLU A 1056 28.75 -8.06 3.92
C GLU A 1056 27.80 -7.55 2.83
N TRP A 1057 26.62 -8.15 2.71
CA TRP A 1057 25.61 -7.74 1.73
C TRP A 1057 25.15 -6.30 1.98
N LEU A 1058 24.96 -5.91 3.24
CA LEU A 1058 24.62 -4.52 3.62
C LEU A 1058 25.72 -3.53 3.23
N ARG A 1059 27.01 -3.90 3.35
CA ARG A 1059 28.12 -3.06 2.88
C ARG A 1059 28.15 -2.97 1.35
N ASN A 1060 27.92 -4.09 0.67
CA ASN A 1060 28.08 -4.20 -0.78
C ASN A 1060 26.86 -3.72 -1.58
N CYS A 1061 25.69 -3.54 -0.95
CA CYS A 1061 24.48 -3.07 -1.62
C CYS A 1061 24.50 -1.56 -1.97
N GLY A 1062 25.46 -0.79 -1.41
CA GLY A 1062 25.66 0.62 -1.74
C GLY A 1062 24.60 1.59 -1.19
N ALA A 1063 23.68 1.13 -0.34
CA ALA A 1063 22.58 1.96 0.17
C ALA A 1063 23.00 2.98 1.24
N ALA A 1064 23.99 2.66 2.08
CA ALA A 1064 24.29 3.41 3.31
C ALA A 1064 24.42 4.94 3.13
N PRO A 1065 25.13 5.48 2.11
CA PRO A 1065 25.28 6.93 1.94
C PRO A 1065 23.98 7.68 1.61
N TYR A 1066 22.94 6.96 1.19
CA TYR A 1066 21.67 7.50 0.71
C TYR A 1066 20.53 7.30 1.71
N VAL A 1067 20.81 6.72 2.87
CA VAL A 1067 19.80 6.47 3.89
C VAL A 1067 19.68 7.68 4.82
N THR A 1068 18.52 8.33 4.78
CA THR A 1068 18.18 9.50 5.61
C THR A 1068 17.15 9.21 6.70
N ALA A 1069 16.69 7.94 6.79
CA ALA A 1069 15.67 7.54 7.75
C ALA A 1069 16.21 7.65 9.18
N PRO A 1070 15.56 8.38 10.09
CA PRO A 1070 16.10 8.63 11.44
C PRO A 1070 16.17 7.36 12.30
N ILE A 1071 15.43 6.30 11.97
CA ILE A 1071 15.36 5.07 12.76
C ILE A 1071 16.61 4.18 12.64
N VAL A 1072 17.60 4.53 11.83
CA VAL A 1072 18.77 3.66 11.57
C VAL A 1072 19.87 3.78 12.62
N ASP A 1073 19.98 4.93 13.29
CA ASP A 1073 20.97 5.18 14.33
C ASP A 1073 20.44 6.17 15.39
N GLU A 1074 21.14 6.25 16.52
CA GLU A 1074 20.66 7.02 17.68
C GLU A 1074 20.85 8.53 17.51
N GLY A 1075 21.90 8.96 16.83
CA GLY A 1075 22.17 10.37 16.56
C GLY A 1075 21.08 10.95 15.66
N SER A 1076 20.84 10.31 14.51
CA SER A 1076 19.79 10.70 13.56
C SER A 1076 18.40 10.69 14.22
N TRP A 1077 18.12 9.70 15.07
CA TRP A 1077 16.87 9.64 15.83
C TRP A 1077 16.71 10.82 16.80
N ASN A 1078 17.76 11.15 17.56
CA ASN A 1078 17.74 12.26 18.50
C ASN A 1078 17.62 13.62 17.81
N ASP A 1079 18.31 13.81 16.67
CA ASP A 1079 18.19 15.01 15.83
C ASP A 1079 16.76 15.17 15.31
N PHE A 1080 16.14 14.06 14.85
CA PHE A 1080 14.74 14.05 14.44
C PHE A 1080 13.82 14.44 15.61
N LEU A 1081 13.96 13.84 16.80
CA LEU A 1081 13.16 14.19 17.97
C LEU A 1081 13.33 15.66 18.39
N GLY A 1082 14.54 16.21 18.23
CA GLY A 1082 14.85 17.62 18.46
C GLY A 1082 14.17 18.57 17.48
N SER A 1083 13.87 18.10 16.26
CA SER A 1083 13.21 18.89 15.22
C SER A 1083 11.68 18.95 15.34
N LEU A 1084 11.07 18.04 16.11
CA LEU A 1084 9.61 17.97 16.26
C LEU A 1084 9.04 19.19 17.01
N VAL A 1085 7.82 19.59 16.63
CA VAL A 1085 7.06 20.62 17.35
C VAL A 1085 6.79 20.14 18.78
N VAL A 1086 7.26 20.91 19.76
CA VAL A 1086 7.11 20.59 21.19
C VAL A 1086 6.07 21.50 21.83
N LEU A 1087 5.07 20.89 22.46
CA LEU A 1087 4.07 21.57 23.27
C LEU A 1087 4.34 21.28 24.74
N ARG A 1088 4.66 22.32 25.52
CA ARG A 1088 4.94 22.23 26.96
C ARG A 1088 3.83 22.92 27.73
N GLY A 1089 3.24 22.21 28.69
CA GLY A 1089 2.14 22.77 29.44
C GLY A 1089 2.61 23.77 30.50
N ASN A 1090 2.05 24.97 30.47
CA ASN A 1090 2.16 25.98 31.53
C ASN A 1090 0.82 26.20 32.27
N SER A 1091 -0.24 25.54 31.81
CA SER A 1091 -1.61 25.74 32.27
C SER A 1091 -1.96 24.77 33.41
N LYS A 1092 -2.63 25.27 34.45
CA LYS A 1092 -3.15 24.45 35.56
C LYS A 1092 -4.42 23.71 35.11
N ALA A 1093 -4.60 22.48 35.55
CA ALA A 1093 -5.85 21.75 35.33
C ALA A 1093 -7.03 22.52 35.96
N ARG A 1094 -8.11 22.73 35.21
CA ARG A 1094 -9.42 23.08 35.79
C ARG A 1094 -10.05 21.74 36.19
N LEU A 1095 -10.15 21.50 37.50
CA LEU A 1095 -10.79 20.32 38.08
C LEU A 1095 -12.29 20.30 37.77
#